data_AF-A0AAW7LE12-F1
#
_entry.id   AF-A0AAW7LE12-F1
#
_cell.length_a   1.000
_cell.length_b   1.000
_cell.length_c   1.000
_cell.angle_alpha   90.00
_cell.angle_beta   90.00
_cell.angle_gamma   90.00
#
_symmetry.space_group_name_H-M   'P 1'
#
loop_
_entity.id
_entity.type
_entity.pdbx_description
1 polymer ?
#
loop_
_entity_poly.entity_id
_entity_poly.type
_entity_poly.pdbx_seq_one_letter_code
_entity_poly.pdbx_strand_id
1 'polypeptide(L)'
;MVNKLQGNYANLNALLAQSVNNSNQTSVPTGLQSRAHLAPSSATITDEMLSQFSDQQVDEILNQQLSSLLTISSTPSGSNYKLSSEEVALRTVISSQQEGLLKNERSDQLIERLNSSVKNIQGAYANTSDILSNLGQLGFNQKTFLASSQLRVERSLDPFMENFNRERYEDDDNYGFELSVKTKEGDVIKITFHSAQGYDEETGETTDEFSVSYEVDGDLSEAEHQALTQVLSGVGEMADEFFKAKQSAYSRYVPANQADLDLSFLSNFDNKELSGFDLYFSTSEGNTGDADGALLGTDNELNLSYTLDEDSEQQILEFESVNGQNNIDFSLDMSTIGAQDKSQMQQYIKALDKSLEDSQLNSSEKSTRSAFGHKSDEVMKQGLAVFKSAFSSMSSAAERYSEIESVATKQFTNGRELVANLVDNMITKDPRYQGLGSSNKNSLGDGISKLADFDAKFSFAMDQGDYIATSTTKLSQNTEHQKSAGLTGVTQDKTASTRFNYEKGNRSDIPPDYYDKQENYTIGTAVKNNELVALDQAHEVDVDKKVYQFNPEISQYELKKELKETTTSESNIRVINDIWLEKNEDSYRKNERKRLSGVGATNEFRTTSSYSHTQLVTLIGDLDKLEQNKEAKREYLAVLSQVSDFMDKSK
;
A
#
# COMPACT_ATOMS: atom_id res chain seq x y z
N MET A 1 -18.44 7.06 74.47
CA MET A 1 -19.16 6.92 73.18
C MET A 1 -18.38 7.70 72.11
N VAL A 2 -17.76 6.97 71.17
CA VAL A 2 -17.59 7.16 69.70
C VAL A 2 -16.89 8.41 69.06
N ASN A 3 -15.74 8.14 68.38
CA ASN A 3 -15.11 8.59 67.09
C ASN A 3 -14.93 10.11 66.74
N LYS A 4 -13.95 10.62 65.93
CA LYS A 4 -13.17 10.13 64.74
C LYS A 4 -11.92 11.02 64.38
N LEU A 5 -10.83 10.45 63.78
CA LEU A 5 -9.74 10.91 62.82
C LEU A 5 -9.01 12.28 62.98
N GLN A 6 -7.65 12.44 63.13
CA GLN A 6 -6.43 12.18 62.30
C GLN A 6 -6.29 13.03 61.00
N GLY A 7 -5.16 13.67 60.65
CA GLY A 7 -3.79 13.69 61.19
C GLY A 7 -2.89 14.80 60.61
N ASN A 8 -1.69 15.00 61.19
CA ASN A 8 -0.62 15.92 60.74
C ASN A 8 0.77 15.40 61.18
N TYR A 9 1.77 15.59 60.31
CA TYR A 9 3.24 15.54 60.38
C TYR A 9 4.00 15.03 61.64
N ALA A 10 4.94 14.08 61.45
CA ALA A 10 6.39 14.36 61.33
C ALA A 10 7.29 13.10 61.52
N ASN A 11 8.45 13.14 60.84
CA ASN A 11 9.79 12.69 61.27
C ASN A 11 10.39 11.40 60.65
N LEU A 12 11.21 11.57 59.61
CA LEU A 12 11.98 10.53 58.91
C LEU A 12 13.46 10.42 59.36
N ASN A 13 13.87 11.14 60.40
CA ASN A 13 15.24 11.09 60.96
C ASN A 13 15.51 9.91 61.91
N ALA A 14 14.62 8.92 61.99
CA ALA A 14 14.68 7.87 63.02
C ALA A 14 14.83 6.42 62.53
N LEU A 15 15.16 6.17 61.26
CA LEU A 15 15.49 4.81 60.79
C LEU A 15 16.96 4.61 60.39
N LEU A 16 17.82 5.57 60.73
CA LEU A 16 19.28 5.44 60.64
C LEU A 16 19.90 5.27 62.03
N ALA A 17 19.62 4.14 62.69
CA ALA A 17 20.51 3.56 63.71
C ALA A 17 19.96 2.22 64.22
N GLN A 18 20.47 1.10 63.70
CA GLN A 18 20.79 -0.09 64.52
C GLN A 18 21.73 -1.06 63.77
N SER A 19 22.97 -1.02 64.25
CA SER A 19 24.12 -1.93 64.24
C SER A 19 24.00 -3.42 63.80
N VAL A 20 25.01 -3.84 63.01
CA VAL A 20 26.06 -4.85 63.29
C VAL A 20 25.83 -6.37 63.03
N ASN A 21 26.78 -6.93 62.24
CA ASN A 21 27.24 -8.33 62.06
C ASN A 21 26.24 -9.40 61.61
N ASN A 22 26.42 -10.01 60.43
CA ASN A 22 27.39 -11.09 60.15
C ASN A 22 27.23 -11.62 58.71
N SER A 23 28.36 -11.99 58.14
CA SER A 23 28.63 -12.85 57.00
C SER A 23 27.50 -13.77 56.49
N ASN A 24 27.29 -13.80 55.16
CA ASN A 24 27.30 -15.03 54.39
C ASN A 24 27.53 -14.76 52.89
N GLN A 25 28.54 -15.43 52.35
CA GLN A 25 28.82 -15.58 50.93
C GLN A 25 27.68 -16.34 50.24
N THR A 26 27.28 -15.91 49.05
CA THR A 26 26.78 -16.82 48.00
C THR A 26 27.03 -16.21 46.61
N SER A 27 28.08 -16.72 45.98
CA SER A 27 28.33 -16.95 44.54
C SER A 27 27.68 -16.04 43.47
N VAL A 28 28.55 -15.33 42.75
CA VAL A 28 28.34 -14.78 41.40
C VAL A 28 28.23 -15.93 40.38
N PRO A 29 27.33 -15.89 39.37
CA PRO A 29 27.41 -16.81 38.23
C PRO A 29 28.64 -16.44 37.39
N THR A 30 29.64 -17.33 37.42
CA THR A 30 30.79 -17.33 36.51
C THR A 30 30.34 -17.58 35.08
N GLY A 31 30.37 -16.53 34.26
CA GLY A 31 30.16 -16.65 32.82
C GLY A 31 30.48 -15.34 32.12
N LEU A 32 31.76 -14.91 32.16
CA LEU A 32 32.36 -13.93 31.23
C LEU A 32 33.87 -13.69 31.45
N GLN A 33 34.52 -14.31 32.45
CA GLN A 33 35.96 -14.12 32.68
C GLN A 33 36.91 -15.06 31.92
N SER A 34 36.41 -15.95 31.05
CA SER A 34 37.27 -16.88 30.31
C SER A 34 37.22 -16.64 28.80
N ARG A 35 37.74 -15.50 28.34
CA ARG A 35 38.29 -15.37 26.96
C ARG A 35 39.30 -14.22 26.81
N ALA A 36 40.07 -13.93 27.86
CA ALA A 36 41.26 -13.08 27.78
C ALA A 36 42.52 -13.95 27.89
N HIS A 37 42.75 -14.85 26.93
CA HIS A 37 44.07 -15.42 26.63
C HIS A 37 44.03 -16.13 25.27
N LEU A 38 44.42 -15.44 24.20
CA LEU A 38 44.89 -16.09 22.97
C LEU A 38 46.14 -15.35 22.48
N ALA A 39 47.29 -15.85 22.91
CA ALA A 39 48.54 -15.71 22.16
C ALA A 39 48.53 -16.74 20.99
N PRO A 40 49.33 -16.54 19.93
CA PRO A 40 49.06 -17.08 18.61
C PRO A 40 49.44 -18.56 18.52
N SER A 41 48.45 -19.44 18.35
CA SER A 41 48.69 -20.82 17.95
C SER A 41 47.68 -21.23 16.88
N SER A 42 48.11 -21.07 15.62
CA SER A 42 47.81 -21.94 14.47
C SER A 42 46.62 -22.90 14.57
N ALA A 43 45.41 -22.37 14.70
CA ALA A 43 44.18 -23.08 14.37
C ALA A 43 43.46 -22.24 13.31
N THR A 44 43.20 -22.85 12.17
CA THR A 44 42.47 -22.25 11.06
C THR A 44 41.11 -21.80 11.57
N ILE A 45 40.84 -20.50 11.55
CA ILE A 45 39.54 -19.91 11.87
C ILE A 45 38.56 -20.44 10.83
N THR A 46 37.55 -21.20 11.26
CA THR A 46 36.46 -21.67 10.40
C THR A 46 35.29 -20.69 10.44
N ASP A 47 34.48 -20.66 9.38
CA ASP A 47 33.28 -19.81 9.30
C ASP A 47 32.27 -20.07 10.45
N GLU A 48 32.33 -21.23 11.11
CA GLU A 48 31.54 -21.57 12.32
C GLU A 48 32.01 -20.86 13.60
N MET A 49 33.24 -20.32 13.65
CA MET A 49 33.71 -19.50 14.77
C MET A 49 33.35 -18.02 14.61
N LEU A 50 32.95 -17.60 13.40
CA LEU A 50 32.61 -16.22 13.04
C LEU A 50 31.10 -15.92 13.15
N SER A 51 30.27 -16.92 13.48
CA SER A 51 28.81 -16.78 13.68
C SER A 51 28.38 -16.51 15.13
N GLN A 52 29.31 -16.19 16.04
CA GLN A 52 29.10 -16.44 17.49
C GLN A 52 28.76 -15.22 18.37
N PHE A 53 28.26 -14.12 17.79
CA PHE A 53 27.53 -13.10 18.56
C PHE A 53 26.14 -12.90 17.96
N SER A 54 25.16 -13.59 18.55
CA SER A 54 23.75 -13.28 18.36
C SER A 54 23.44 -11.85 18.81
N ASP A 55 22.35 -11.27 18.30
CA ASP A 55 21.89 -9.95 18.74
C ASP A 55 21.67 -9.90 20.26
N GLN A 56 21.28 -11.04 20.86
CA GLN A 56 21.17 -11.21 22.31
C GLN A 56 22.51 -11.01 23.04
N GLN A 57 23.64 -11.45 22.47
CA GLN A 57 24.96 -11.28 23.09
C GLN A 57 25.49 -9.86 22.86
N VAL A 58 25.14 -9.19 21.75
CA VAL A 58 25.44 -7.77 21.54
C VAL A 58 24.65 -6.91 22.52
N ASP A 59 23.37 -7.22 22.72
CA ASP A 59 22.51 -6.59 23.72
C ASP A 59 23.05 -6.77 25.14
N GLU A 60 23.58 -7.94 25.50
CA GLU A 60 24.19 -8.16 26.81
C GLU A 60 25.45 -7.31 27.06
N ILE A 61 26.31 -7.15 26.05
CA ILE A 61 27.51 -6.30 26.15
C ILE A 61 27.13 -4.83 26.22
N LEU A 62 26.16 -4.41 25.40
CA LEU A 62 25.67 -3.03 25.38
C LEU A 62 25.00 -2.69 26.72
N ASN A 63 24.11 -3.54 27.21
CA ASN A 63 23.51 -3.43 28.54
C ASN A 63 24.56 -3.32 29.64
N GLN A 64 25.65 -4.10 29.56
CA GLN A 64 26.73 -4.04 30.53
C GLN A 64 27.48 -2.70 30.46
N GLN A 65 27.76 -2.19 29.27
CA GLN A 65 28.38 -0.87 29.09
C GLN A 65 27.48 0.25 29.65
N LEU A 66 26.18 0.24 29.32
CA LEU A 66 25.23 1.24 29.78
C LEU A 66 24.97 1.15 31.29
N SER A 67 24.84 -0.06 31.83
CA SER A 67 24.65 -0.28 33.28
C SER A 67 25.86 0.18 34.09
N SER A 68 27.07 0.12 33.53
CA SER A 68 28.28 0.62 34.19
C SER A 68 28.29 2.15 34.38
N LEU A 69 27.45 2.88 33.63
CA LEU A 69 27.28 4.32 33.77
C LEU A 69 26.38 4.71 34.96
N LEU A 70 25.54 3.77 35.43
CA LEU A 70 24.68 3.96 36.61
C LEU A 70 25.48 3.72 37.90
N THR A 71 25.77 4.78 38.65
CA THR A 71 26.34 4.66 40.00
C THR A 71 25.37 5.19 41.07
N ILE A 72 24.14 4.64 41.18
CA ILE A 72 23.23 4.94 42.32
C ILE A 72 22.52 3.68 42.81
N SER A 73 22.51 3.53 44.14
CA SER A 73 22.04 2.39 44.93
C SER A 73 20.51 2.34 45.05
N SER A 74 19.83 1.64 44.14
CA SER A 74 18.59 0.89 44.44
C SER A 74 18.10 0.20 43.17
N THR A 75 18.58 -1.01 42.92
CA THR A 75 17.82 -1.95 42.09
C THR A 75 16.51 -2.28 42.84
N PRO A 76 15.33 -2.06 42.24
CA PRO A 76 14.08 -2.52 42.83
C PRO A 76 14.15 -4.04 42.92
N SER A 77 14.30 -4.55 44.14
CA SER A 77 14.28 -5.97 44.42
C SER A 77 12.81 -6.41 44.40
N GLY A 78 12.27 -6.75 43.22
CA GLY A 78 10.84 -7.09 43.15
C GLY A 78 10.31 -7.73 41.87
N SER A 79 11.01 -7.71 40.73
CA SER A 79 10.52 -8.33 39.49
C SER A 79 11.67 -8.98 38.72
N ASN A 80 11.46 -10.19 38.20
CA ASN A 80 12.39 -10.88 37.28
C ASN A 80 12.46 -10.20 35.89
N TYR A 81 12.20 -8.90 35.82
CA TYR A 81 12.22 -8.10 34.59
C TYR A 81 13.66 -7.71 34.28
N LYS A 82 14.16 -8.14 33.11
CA LYS A 82 15.48 -7.77 32.60
C LYS A 82 15.29 -6.48 31.79
N LEU A 83 15.89 -5.38 32.24
CA LEU A 83 15.83 -4.10 31.53
C LEU A 83 16.52 -4.22 30.17
N SER A 84 15.95 -3.59 29.14
CA SER A 84 16.58 -3.47 27.83
C SER A 84 17.70 -2.41 27.84
N SER A 85 18.58 -2.45 26.83
CA SER A 85 19.66 -1.46 26.67
C SER A 85 19.11 -0.03 26.59
N GLU A 86 18.01 0.14 25.87
CA GLU A 86 17.31 1.41 25.73
C GLU A 86 16.78 1.93 27.07
N GLU A 87 16.16 1.05 27.87
CA GLU A 87 15.64 1.43 29.20
C GLU A 87 16.76 1.81 30.18
N VAL A 88 17.91 1.14 30.10
CA VAL A 88 19.08 1.47 30.93
C VAL A 88 19.66 2.82 30.51
N ALA A 89 19.74 3.12 29.21
CA ALA A 89 20.19 4.42 28.70
C ALA A 89 19.27 5.56 29.17
N LEU A 90 17.95 5.39 29.05
CA LEU A 90 16.96 6.37 29.50
C LEU A 90 17.03 6.60 31.02
N ARG A 91 17.11 5.51 31.79
CA ARG A 91 17.29 5.60 33.25
C ARG A 91 18.58 6.31 33.65
N THR A 92 19.65 6.18 32.87
CA THR A 92 20.92 6.87 33.11
C THR A 92 20.77 8.38 33.00
N VAL A 93 20.08 8.86 31.96
CA VAL A 93 19.79 10.29 31.79
C VAL A 93 18.90 10.81 32.92
N ILE A 94 17.79 10.12 33.20
CA ILE A 94 16.82 10.50 34.24
C ILE A 94 17.49 10.55 35.62
N SER A 95 18.28 9.53 35.97
CA SER A 95 18.95 9.45 37.28
C SER A 95 20.01 10.53 37.44
N SER A 96 20.77 10.82 36.37
CA SER A 96 21.74 11.91 36.34
C SER A 96 21.07 13.26 36.59
N GLN A 97 19.95 13.54 35.90
CA GLN A 97 19.17 14.76 36.12
C GLN A 97 18.63 14.88 37.54
N GLN A 98 18.08 13.80 38.09
CA GLN A 98 17.58 13.77 39.47
C GLN A 98 18.70 14.03 40.49
N GLU A 99 19.91 13.50 40.27
CA GLU A 99 21.06 13.76 41.12
C GLU A 99 21.47 15.24 41.10
N GLY A 100 21.46 15.87 39.93
CA GLY A 100 21.73 17.31 39.79
C GLY A 100 20.71 18.17 40.52
N LEU A 101 19.42 17.82 40.42
CA LEU A 101 18.33 18.48 41.14
C LEU A 101 18.48 18.34 42.66
N LEU A 102 18.85 17.15 43.15
CA LEU A 102 19.11 16.92 44.58
C LEU A 102 20.30 17.72 45.11
N LYS A 103 21.23 18.11 44.23
CA LYS A 103 22.38 18.97 44.55
C LYS A 103 22.08 20.47 44.41
N ASN A 104 20.84 20.86 44.09
CA ASN A 104 20.44 22.24 43.76
C ASN A 104 21.27 22.86 42.62
N GLU A 105 21.65 22.06 41.63
CA GLU A 105 22.30 22.56 40.41
C GLU A 105 21.35 23.51 39.65
N ARG A 106 21.92 24.58 39.07
CA ARG A 106 21.18 25.54 38.25
C ARG A 106 20.97 24.99 36.83
N SER A 107 20.04 25.56 36.08
CA SER A 107 19.62 25.06 34.76
C SER A 107 20.80 24.86 33.79
N ASP A 108 21.78 25.75 33.77
CA ASP A 108 23.01 25.63 32.98
C ASP A 108 23.85 24.39 33.34
N GLN A 109 23.95 24.09 34.64
CA GLN A 109 24.67 22.93 35.16
C GLN A 109 23.91 21.61 34.92
N LEU A 110 22.57 21.65 34.98
CA LEU A 110 21.72 20.51 34.63
C LEU A 110 21.80 20.17 33.15
N ILE A 111 21.90 21.18 32.27
CA ILE A 111 22.12 21.01 30.83
C ILE A 111 23.53 20.47 30.53
N GLU A 112 24.57 20.96 31.21
CA GLU A 112 25.93 20.41 31.05
C GLU A 112 26.00 18.93 31.51
N ARG A 113 25.26 18.59 32.57
CA ARG A 113 25.11 17.22 33.07
C ARG A 113 24.33 16.33 32.10
N LEU A 114 23.29 16.87 31.47
CA LEU A 114 22.54 16.18 30.42
C LEU A 114 23.43 15.85 29.22
N ASN A 115 24.14 16.85 28.70
CA ASN A 115 25.08 16.70 27.59
C ASN A 115 26.17 15.67 27.90
N SER A 116 26.66 15.67 29.14
CA SER A 116 27.63 14.68 29.61
C SER A 116 27.04 13.26 29.63
N SER A 117 25.76 13.13 30.02
CA SER A 117 25.06 11.84 30.07
C SER A 117 24.83 11.26 28.67
N VAL A 118 24.42 12.10 27.72
CA VAL A 118 24.26 11.72 26.30
C VAL A 118 25.59 11.33 25.68
N LYS A 119 26.65 12.10 25.92
CA LYS A 119 28.00 11.77 25.45
C LYS A 119 28.51 10.45 26.01
N ASN A 120 28.18 10.13 27.26
CA ASN A 120 28.55 8.85 27.87
C ASN A 120 27.78 7.68 27.24
N ILE A 121 26.50 7.87 26.90
CA ILE A 121 25.68 6.87 26.18
C ILE A 121 26.24 6.62 24.79
N GLN A 122 26.52 7.67 24.00
CA GLN A 122 27.16 7.55 22.69
C GLN A 122 28.54 6.86 22.80
N GLY A 123 29.29 7.16 23.85
CA GLY A 123 30.54 6.47 24.18
C GLY A 123 30.35 4.97 24.45
N ALA A 124 29.26 4.55 25.10
CA ALA A 124 28.96 3.14 25.35
C ALA A 124 28.65 2.37 24.05
N TYR A 125 27.90 2.97 23.12
CA TYR A 125 27.66 2.41 21.78
C TYR A 125 28.96 2.30 20.97
N ALA A 126 29.78 3.36 20.97
CA ALA A 126 31.08 3.36 20.29
C ALA A 126 32.04 2.31 20.88
N ASN A 127 32.12 2.21 22.21
CA ASN A 127 32.94 1.20 22.87
C ASN A 127 32.47 -0.23 22.55
N THR A 128 31.16 -0.47 22.50
CA THR A 128 30.60 -1.77 22.11
C THR A 128 30.96 -2.10 20.66
N SER A 129 30.84 -1.13 19.75
CA SER A 129 31.26 -1.25 18.35
C SER A 129 32.76 -1.58 18.24
N ASP A 130 33.63 -0.88 18.98
CA ASP A 130 35.07 -1.11 18.99
C ASP A 130 35.45 -2.47 19.58
N ILE A 131 34.77 -2.91 20.65
CA ILE A 131 34.95 -4.25 21.23
C ILE A 131 34.63 -5.32 20.18
N LEU A 132 33.47 -5.22 19.52
CA LEU A 132 33.05 -6.18 18.49
C LEU A 132 33.97 -6.13 17.26
N SER A 133 34.41 -4.93 16.85
CA SER A 133 35.34 -4.73 15.74
C SER A 133 36.70 -5.38 16.01
N ASN A 134 37.28 -5.14 17.19
CA ASN A 134 38.57 -5.70 17.60
C ASN A 134 38.54 -7.22 17.81
N LEU A 135 37.36 -7.78 18.10
CA LEU A 135 37.15 -9.22 18.17
C LEU A 135 36.89 -9.85 16.78
N GLY A 136 36.79 -9.05 15.72
CA GLY A 136 36.47 -9.51 14.36
C GLY A 136 35.01 -9.93 14.19
N GLN A 137 34.11 -9.44 15.05
CA GLN A 137 32.70 -9.86 15.16
C GLN A 137 31.71 -8.73 14.84
N LEU A 138 32.17 -7.59 14.32
CA LEU A 138 31.30 -6.48 13.89
C LEU A 138 30.77 -6.71 12.47
N GLY A 139 29.83 -7.66 12.34
CA GLY A 139 29.11 -7.99 11.11
C GLY A 139 28.00 -6.98 10.75
N PHE A 140 27.31 -7.21 9.63
CA PHE A 140 26.22 -6.35 9.17
C PHE A 140 25.08 -6.27 10.19
N ASN A 141 24.61 -7.41 10.70
CA ASN A 141 23.51 -7.47 11.67
C ASN A 141 23.85 -6.71 12.97
N GLN A 142 25.08 -6.85 13.47
CA GLN A 142 25.52 -6.17 14.69
C GLN A 142 25.66 -4.65 14.48
N LYS A 143 26.08 -4.20 13.29
CA LYS A 143 26.09 -2.78 12.94
C LYS A 143 24.69 -2.20 12.87
N THR A 144 23.76 -2.92 12.24
CA THR A 144 22.36 -2.52 12.13
C THR A 144 21.67 -2.51 13.49
N PHE A 145 21.94 -3.51 14.34
CA PHE A 145 21.43 -3.55 15.71
C PHE A 145 21.94 -2.37 16.54
N LEU A 146 23.25 -2.11 16.56
CA LEU A 146 23.83 -0.98 17.30
C LEU A 146 23.31 0.36 16.79
N ALA A 147 23.23 0.56 15.47
CA ALA A 147 22.73 1.79 14.89
C ALA A 147 21.24 2.01 15.17
N SER A 148 20.40 0.97 15.05
CA SER A 148 18.96 1.07 15.32
C SER A 148 18.66 1.27 16.80
N SER A 149 19.38 0.60 17.69
CA SER A 149 19.26 0.78 19.14
C SER A 149 19.72 2.19 19.57
N GLN A 150 20.87 2.65 19.06
CA GLN A 150 21.34 4.01 19.32
C GLN A 150 20.33 5.06 18.84
N LEU A 151 19.80 4.90 17.63
CA LEU A 151 18.80 5.81 17.07
C LEU A 151 17.51 5.83 17.89
N ARG A 152 17.03 4.67 18.38
CA ARG A 152 15.85 4.59 19.28
C ARG A 152 16.08 5.33 20.59
N VAL A 153 17.28 5.21 21.17
CA VAL A 153 17.66 5.94 22.38
C VAL A 153 17.78 7.43 22.13
N GLU A 154 18.42 7.84 21.03
CA GLU A 154 18.55 9.24 20.64
C GLU A 154 17.17 9.87 20.43
N ARG A 155 16.28 9.25 19.66
CA ARG A 155 14.87 9.68 19.50
C ARG A 155 14.10 9.80 20.81
N SER A 156 14.38 8.91 21.77
CA SER A 156 13.74 8.94 23.09
C SER A 156 14.36 9.99 24.04
N LEU A 157 15.57 10.47 23.73
CA LEU A 157 16.30 11.51 24.45
C LEU A 157 16.21 12.88 23.76
N ASP A 158 15.70 12.94 22.53
CA ASP A 158 15.53 14.15 21.73
C ASP A 158 14.79 15.27 22.46
N PRO A 159 13.72 15.02 23.27
CA PRO A 159 13.07 16.07 24.08
C PRO A 159 14.01 16.78 25.08
N PHE A 160 15.14 16.15 25.43
CA PHE A 160 16.17 16.74 26.29
C PHE A 160 17.26 17.46 25.48
N MET A 161 17.56 17.01 24.25
CA MET A 161 18.65 17.52 23.39
C MET A 161 18.26 18.73 22.53
N GLU A 162 16.97 19.00 22.40
CA GLU A 162 16.37 20.04 21.57
C GLU A 162 16.91 21.46 21.82
N ASN A 163 17.34 21.76 23.04
CA ASN A 163 17.94 23.05 23.40
C ASN A 163 19.24 23.37 22.61
N PHE A 164 19.93 22.35 22.09
CA PHE A 164 21.14 22.49 21.26
C PHE A 164 20.83 22.57 19.75
N ASN A 165 19.73 21.96 19.30
CA ASN A 165 19.26 22.07 17.91
C ASN A 165 18.54 23.42 17.65
N ARG A 166 18.03 24.05 18.71
CA ARG A 166 17.36 25.36 18.73
C ARG A 166 18.15 26.52 18.08
N GLU A 167 19.49 26.46 18.07
CA GLU A 167 20.32 27.52 17.45
C GLU A 167 20.51 27.36 15.94
N ARG A 168 20.06 26.25 15.32
CA ARG A 168 20.27 25.98 13.89
C ARG A 168 19.01 25.92 13.03
N TYR A 169 17.82 25.78 13.62
CA TYR A 169 16.59 25.42 12.90
C TYR A 169 15.39 26.23 13.43
N GLU A 170 15.39 27.54 13.20
CA GLU A 170 14.35 28.50 13.64
C GLU A 170 13.02 28.45 12.84
N ASP A 171 12.71 27.36 12.11
CA ASP A 171 11.49 27.29 11.28
C ASP A 171 10.51 26.25 11.85
N ASP A 172 9.21 26.57 11.81
CA ASP A 172 8.15 25.74 12.41
C ASP A 172 7.96 24.43 11.63
N ASP A 173 8.21 23.27 12.22
CA ASP A 173 7.98 21.95 11.60
C ASP A 173 6.99 21.16 12.47
N ASN A 174 5.96 20.54 11.85
CA ASN A 174 4.99 19.69 12.55
C ASN A 174 4.89 18.31 11.88
N TYR A 175 4.98 17.25 12.67
CA TYR A 175 4.94 15.85 12.25
C TYR A 175 3.85 15.09 13.02
N GLY A 176 3.02 14.36 12.29
CA GLY A 176 1.96 13.51 12.85
C GLY A 176 2.08 12.06 12.41
N PHE A 177 1.80 11.14 13.33
CA PHE A 177 1.62 9.73 13.08
C PHE A 177 0.46 9.20 13.93
N GLU A 178 -0.47 8.49 13.32
CA GLU A 178 -1.51 7.77 14.03
C GLU A 178 -1.65 6.38 13.41
N LEU A 179 -1.65 5.34 14.25
CA LEU A 179 -1.96 3.98 13.87
C LEU A 179 -3.04 3.44 14.80
N SER A 180 -4.12 2.94 14.22
CA SER A 180 -5.17 2.19 14.90
C SER A 180 -5.19 0.78 14.33
N VAL A 181 -5.09 -0.26 15.16
CA VAL A 181 -5.20 -1.66 14.73
C VAL A 181 -6.37 -2.29 15.47
N LYS A 182 -7.23 -3.00 14.73
CA LYS A 182 -8.41 -3.66 15.28
C LYS A 182 -8.27 -5.18 15.22
N THR A 183 -8.50 -5.85 16.35
CA THR A 183 -8.54 -7.32 16.43
C THR A 183 -9.89 -7.85 15.98
N LYS A 184 -9.96 -9.14 15.67
CA LYS A 184 -11.22 -9.81 15.40
C LYS A 184 -12.16 -9.87 16.59
N GLU A 185 -11.60 -9.91 17.80
CA GLU A 185 -12.38 -9.90 19.04
C GLU A 185 -12.97 -8.51 19.34
N GLY A 186 -12.50 -7.49 18.61
CA GLY A 186 -13.02 -6.12 18.66
C GLY A 186 -12.17 -5.17 19.51
N ASP A 187 -11.02 -5.63 20.00
CA ASP A 187 -10.05 -4.80 20.71
C ASP A 187 -9.39 -3.81 19.76
N VAL A 188 -9.07 -2.63 20.27
CA VAL A 188 -8.46 -1.55 19.47
C VAL A 188 -7.15 -1.11 20.11
N ILE A 189 -6.08 -1.16 19.33
CA ILE A 189 -4.76 -0.64 19.70
C ILE A 189 -4.57 0.69 18.99
N LYS A 190 -4.35 1.76 19.74
CA LYS A 190 -4.05 3.09 19.18
C LYS A 190 -2.66 3.54 19.57
N ILE A 191 -1.88 3.93 18.57
CA ILE A 191 -0.56 4.54 18.73
C ILE A 191 -0.62 5.91 18.07
N THR A 192 -0.32 6.96 18.83
CA THR A 192 -0.24 8.32 18.28
C THR A 192 1.12 8.90 18.60
N PHE A 193 1.72 9.55 17.62
CA PHE A 193 2.92 10.36 17.75
C PHE A 193 2.63 11.73 17.15
N HIS A 194 3.02 12.76 17.87
CA HIS A 194 2.94 14.14 17.41
C HIS A 194 4.22 14.86 17.82
N SER A 195 4.78 15.61 16.90
CA SER A 195 5.97 16.43 17.14
C SER A 195 5.78 17.77 16.42
N ALA A 196 5.55 18.84 17.16
CA ALA A 196 5.50 20.20 16.65
C ALA A 196 6.64 21.02 17.25
N GLN A 197 7.37 21.73 16.41
CA GLN A 197 8.43 22.67 16.78
C GLN A 197 8.18 23.99 16.06
N GLY A 198 8.34 25.13 16.73
CA GLY A 198 8.13 26.42 16.09
C GLY A 198 7.99 27.63 17.02
N TYR A 199 7.69 28.78 16.44
CA TYR A 199 7.43 30.05 17.08
C TYR A 199 6.06 30.58 16.64
N ASP A 200 5.09 30.54 17.54
CA ASP A 200 3.77 31.09 17.29
C ASP A 200 3.84 32.63 17.31
N GLU A 201 3.69 33.25 16.13
CA GLU A 201 3.70 34.71 15.98
C GLU A 201 2.52 35.40 16.67
N GLU A 202 1.36 34.74 16.85
CA GLU A 202 0.19 35.31 17.51
C GLU A 202 0.34 35.36 19.03
N THR A 203 0.94 34.31 19.62
CA THR A 203 1.14 34.24 21.08
C THR A 203 2.52 34.74 21.52
N GLY A 204 3.50 34.78 20.61
CA GLY A 204 4.89 35.11 20.89
C GLY A 204 5.62 34.04 21.70
N GLU A 205 5.05 32.82 21.75
CA GLU A 205 5.58 31.69 22.49
C GLU A 205 6.16 30.65 21.52
N THR A 206 7.23 29.98 21.95
CA THR A 206 7.78 28.84 21.22
C THR A 206 6.88 27.62 21.45
N THR A 207 6.40 27.02 20.37
CA THR A 207 5.64 25.77 20.40
C THR A 207 6.63 24.62 20.27
N ASP A 208 6.78 23.84 21.33
CA ASP A 208 7.62 22.64 21.37
C ASP A 208 6.77 21.55 22.04
N GLU A 209 6.14 20.74 21.20
CA GLU A 209 5.20 19.70 21.60
C GLU A 209 5.63 18.36 21.01
N PHE A 210 6.21 17.51 21.85
CA PHE A 210 6.41 16.10 21.54
C PHE A 210 5.47 15.25 22.39
N SER A 211 4.64 14.43 21.74
CA SER A 211 3.78 13.47 22.43
C SER A 211 3.79 12.11 21.74
N VAL A 212 3.85 11.06 22.55
CA VAL A 212 3.63 9.68 22.13
C VAL A 212 2.64 9.05 23.08
N SER A 213 1.57 8.48 22.54
CA SER A 213 0.58 7.72 23.30
C SER A 213 0.45 6.30 22.73
N TYR A 214 0.17 5.38 23.65
CA TYR A 214 -0.14 3.98 23.34
C TYR A 214 -1.33 3.59 24.22
N GLU A 215 -2.44 3.26 23.58
CA GLU A 215 -3.69 2.88 24.24
C GLU A 215 -4.14 1.52 23.69
N VAL A 216 -4.64 0.68 24.60
CA VAL A 216 -5.26 -0.61 24.27
C VAL A 216 -6.62 -0.61 24.92
N ASP A 217 -7.67 -0.63 24.11
CA ASP A 217 -9.05 -0.83 24.54
C ASP A 217 -9.41 -2.30 24.32
N GLY A 218 -9.19 -3.13 25.34
CA GLY A 218 -9.31 -4.59 25.24
C GLY A 218 -8.21 -5.38 25.96
N ASP A 219 -8.30 -6.71 25.90
CA ASP A 219 -7.30 -7.64 26.44
C ASP A 219 -6.67 -8.45 25.29
N LEU A 220 -5.43 -8.14 24.90
CA LEU A 220 -4.76 -8.82 23.79
C LEU A 220 -4.22 -10.20 24.19
N SER A 221 -4.52 -11.20 23.36
CA SER A 221 -3.95 -12.54 23.43
C SER A 221 -2.50 -12.59 22.91
N GLU A 222 -1.79 -13.69 23.21
CA GLU A 222 -0.44 -13.91 22.69
C GLU A 222 -0.41 -13.99 21.14
N ALA A 223 -1.47 -14.51 20.53
CA ALA A 223 -1.60 -14.59 19.08
C ALA A 223 -1.81 -13.21 18.45
N GLU A 224 -2.69 -12.38 19.02
CA GLU A 224 -2.91 -11.00 18.58
C GLU A 224 -1.66 -10.14 18.74
N HIS A 225 -0.88 -10.33 19.80
CA HIS A 225 0.41 -9.65 19.96
C HIS A 225 1.42 -10.01 18.85
N GLN A 226 1.47 -11.28 18.45
CA GLN A 226 2.34 -11.73 17.34
C GLN A 226 1.87 -11.16 16.00
N ALA A 227 0.56 -11.15 15.76
CA ALA A 227 -0.05 -10.55 14.57
C ALA A 227 0.23 -9.04 14.48
N LEU A 228 0.05 -8.32 15.60
CA LEU A 228 0.32 -6.88 15.69
C LEU A 228 1.78 -6.54 15.36
N THR A 229 2.73 -7.38 15.78
CA THR A 229 4.17 -7.18 15.51
C THR A 229 4.46 -7.11 14.00
N GLN A 230 3.74 -7.89 13.18
CA GLN A 230 3.93 -7.89 11.73
C GLN A 230 3.41 -6.60 11.09
N VAL A 231 2.24 -6.11 11.52
CA VAL A 231 1.68 -4.83 11.09
C VAL A 231 2.60 -3.68 11.48
N LEU A 232 3.07 -3.66 12.73
CA LEU A 232 3.99 -2.62 13.22
C LEU A 232 5.32 -2.60 12.46
N SER A 233 5.83 -3.77 12.06
CA SER A 233 7.06 -3.83 11.25
C SER A 233 6.86 -3.20 9.87
N GLY A 234 5.77 -3.54 9.18
CA GLY A 234 5.45 -2.96 7.86
C GLY A 234 5.18 -1.46 7.93
N VAL A 235 4.39 -1.02 8.91
CA VAL A 235 4.12 0.40 9.15
C VAL A 235 5.39 1.16 9.52
N GLY A 236 6.31 0.54 10.28
CA GLY A 236 7.61 1.12 10.61
C GLY A 236 8.46 1.39 9.37
N GLU A 237 8.52 0.44 8.43
CA GLU A 237 9.22 0.63 7.14
C GLU A 237 8.57 1.75 6.31
N MET A 238 7.23 1.82 6.27
CA MET A 238 6.51 2.91 5.61
C MET A 238 6.81 4.27 6.24
N ALA A 239 6.80 4.35 7.57
CA ALA A 239 7.10 5.58 8.30
C ALA A 239 8.53 6.05 8.04
N ASP A 240 9.51 5.13 8.04
CA ASP A 240 10.91 5.45 7.75
C ASP A 240 11.08 6.01 6.34
N GLU A 241 10.34 5.53 5.33
CA GLU A 241 10.37 6.08 3.98
C GLU A 241 9.58 7.39 3.84
N PHE A 242 8.43 7.53 4.53
CA PHE A 242 7.62 8.76 4.51
C PHE A 242 8.36 9.95 5.15
N PHE A 243 8.94 9.76 6.34
CA PHE A 243 9.67 10.80 7.08
C PHE A 243 11.13 10.98 6.59
N LYS A 244 11.53 10.29 5.53
CA LYS A 244 12.88 10.38 4.97
C LYS A 244 13.13 11.74 4.33
N ALA A 245 13.79 12.62 5.06
CA ALA A 245 14.15 13.95 4.58
C ALA A 245 15.19 13.91 3.44
N LYS A 246 14.87 14.52 2.28
CA LYS A 246 15.88 14.98 1.32
C LYS A 246 16.07 16.49 1.45
N GLN A 247 17.23 16.93 1.99
CA GLN A 247 17.65 18.33 1.90
C GLN A 247 17.85 18.71 0.43
N SER A 248 17.15 19.75 -0.03
CA SER A 248 17.42 20.40 -1.31
C SER A 248 17.93 21.83 -1.08
N ALA A 249 18.58 22.43 -2.09
CA ALA A 249 19.17 23.77 -1.96
C ALA A 249 18.13 24.91 -1.87
N TYR A 250 16.84 24.62 -2.09
CA TYR A 250 15.77 25.62 -2.18
C TYR A 250 14.47 25.24 -1.43
N SER A 251 14.38 24.03 -0.86
CA SER A 251 13.36 23.67 0.14
C SER A 251 14.04 22.80 1.20
N ARG A 252 13.69 23.02 2.47
CA ARG A 252 14.31 22.30 3.59
C ARG A 252 13.84 20.85 3.64
N TYR A 253 12.63 20.57 3.16
CA TYR A 253 12.14 19.21 2.97
C TYR A 253 11.43 19.04 1.62
N VAL A 254 11.75 17.95 0.93
CA VAL A 254 10.89 17.34 -0.08
C VAL A 254 10.66 15.93 0.46
N PRO A 255 9.41 15.48 0.71
CA PRO A 255 9.19 14.08 1.07
C PRO A 255 9.88 13.20 0.05
N ALA A 256 10.57 12.16 0.53
CA ALA A 256 11.24 11.24 -0.36
C ALA A 256 10.28 10.66 -1.40
N ASN A 257 10.87 10.17 -2.48
CA ASN A 257 10.23 9.45 -3.57
C ASN A 257 9.15 8.49 -3.03
N GLN A 258 7.86 8.80 -3.25
CA GLN A 258 6.76 7.96 -2.77
C GLN A 258 6.75 6.57 -3.44
N ALA A 259 7.56 6.35 -4.50
CA ALA A 259 7.72 5.02 -5.10
C ALA A 259 8.42 4.02 -4.18
N ASP A 260 9.09 4.49 -3.12
CA ASP A 260 9.76 3.61 -2.15
C ASP A 260 8.80 3.17 -1.03
N LEU A 261 7.57 3.70 -0.97
CA LEU A 261 6.51 3.20 -0.09
C LEU A 261 6.09 1.80 -0.56
N ASP A 262 6.20 0.82 0.34
CA ASP A 262 5.87 -0.56 0.06
C ASP A 262 4.71 -1.05 0.94
N LEU A 263 3.72 -1.67 0.30
CA LEU A 263 2.56 -2.30 0.94
C LEU A 263 2.66 -3.83 0.92
N SER A 264 3.86 -4.38 0.69
CA SER A 264 4.10 -5.83 0.64
C SER A 264 3.73 -6.57 1.92
N PHE A 265 3.75 -5.90 3.08
CA PHE A 265 3.34 -6.48 4.36
C PHE A 265 1.87 -6.94 4.37
N LEU A 266 1.01 -6.36 3.53
CA LEU A 266 -0.39 -6.79 3.38
C LEU A 266 -0.53 -8.24 2.92
N SER A 267 0.46 -8.76 2.17
CA SER A 267 0.46 -10.16 1.72
C SER A 267 0.48 -11.17 2.88
N ASN A 268 1.05 -10.74 4.02
CA ASN A 268 1.19 -11.56 5.21
C ASN A 268 0.23 -11.16 6.34
N PHE A 269 -0.66 -10.19 6.14
CA PHE A 269 -1.58 -9.69 7.16
C PHE A 269 -2.33 -10.82 7.89
N ASP A 270 -2.23 -10.90 9.21
CA ASP A 270 -2.82 -12.03 9.94
C ASP A 270 -4.33 -11.88 10.11
N ASN A 271 -5.08 -12.37 9.12
CA ASN A 271 -6.53 -12.36 9.13
C ASN A 271 -7.17 -13.38 10.08
N LYS A 272 -6.41 -14.10 10.91
CA LYS A 272 -7.03 -14.93 11.96
C LYS A 272 -7.27 -14.11 13.21
N GLU A 273 -6.36 -13.20 13.49
CA GLU A 273 -6.34 -12.43 14.74
C GLU A 273 -6.76 -10.96 14.52
N LEU A 274 -6.50 -10.39 13.34
CA LEU A 274 -6.77 -8.98 13.05
C LEU A 274 -7.92 -8.78 12.05
N SER A 275 -8.68 -7.70 12.23
CA SER A 275 -9.77 -7.30 11.32
C SER A 275 -9.42 -6.08 10.46
N GLY A 276 -8.37 -5.32 10.78
CA GLY A 276 -7.97 -4.16 10.00
C GLY A 276 -7.05 -3.20 10.73
N PHE A 277 -6.62 -2.15 10.02
CA PHE A 277 -5.88 -1.02 10.59
C PHE A 277 -6.14 0.28 9.83
N ASP A 278 -5.99 1.40 10.52
CA ASP A 278 -5.98 2.75 9.98
C ASP A 278 -4.64 3.41 10.30
N LEU A 279 -4.05 4.08 9.32
CA LEU A 279 -2.74 4.71 9.39
C LEU A 279 -2.83 6.12 8.83
N TYR A 280 -2.29 7.08 9.58
CA TYR A 280 -2.13 8.46 9.17
C TYR A 280 -0.70 8.91 9.38
N PHE A 281 -0.13 9.56 8.37
CA PHE A 281 1.10 10.32 8.48
C PHE A 281 0.86 11.77 8.05
N SER A 282 1.50 12.73 8.72
CA SER A 282 1.55 14.10 8.25
C SER A 282 2.87 14.80 8.51
N THR A 283 3.20 15.74 7.63
CA THR A 283 4.27 16.71 7.82
C THR A 283 3.78 18.08 7.35
N SER A 284 4.03 19.16 8.08
CA SER A 284 3.86 20.52 7.59
C SER A 284 5.12 21.34 7.86
N GLU A 285 5.55 22.16 6.89
CA GLU A 285 6.52 23.25 7.13
C GLU A 285 5.76 24.56 7.37
N GLY A 286 6.26 25.38 8.30
CA GLY A 286 5.80 26.73 8.56
C GLY A 286 5.95 27.63 7.34
N ASN A 287 4.99 28.55 7.18
CA ASN A 287 4.88 29.50 6.08
C ASN A 287 6.20 30.22 5.72
N THR A 288 6.96 29.71 4.74
CA THR A 288 7.91 30.56 4.02
C THR A 288 7.13 31.34 2.98
N GLY A 289 6.60 32.50 3.37
CA GLY A 289 5.96 33.43 2.44
C GLY A 289 6.94 33.86 1.35
N ASP A 290 6.76 33.35 0.13
CA ASP A 290 7.42 33.93 -1.02
C ASP A 290 6.94 35.37 -1.24
N ALA A 291 7.85 36.23 -1.71
CA ALA A 291 7.64 37.68 -1.88
C ALA A 291 6.47 38.09 -2.82
N ASP A 292 5.80 37.12 -3.43
CA ASP A 292 4.63 37.30 -4.31
C ASP A 292 3.29 36.83 -3.70
N GLY A 293 3.25 36.47 -2.41
CA GLY A 293 1.99 36.29 -1.68
C GLY A 293 1.19 35.02 -2.03
N ALA A 294 1.82 34.01 -2.63
CA ALA A 294 1.25 32.67 -2.73
C ALA A 294 1.57 31.88 -1.46
N LEU A 295 0.58 31.72 -0.58
CA LEU A 295 0.60 30.77 0.53
C LEU A 295 0.59 29.35 -0.07
N LEU A 296 1.75 28.69 -0.13
CA LEU A 296 1.84 27.26 -0.41
C LEU A 296 2.45 26.58 0.82
N GLY A 297 1.61 26.31 1.82
CA GLY A 297 1.98 25.36 2.88
C GLY A 297 2.29 24.01 2.23
N THR A 298 3.44 23.42 2.54
CA THR A 298 3.88 22.10 2.07
C THR A 298 3.36 21.02 3.00
N ASP A 299 2.05 21.03 3.24
CA ASP A 299 1.39 19.97 4.00
C ASP A 299 1.44 18.70 3.17
N ASN A 300 2.04 17.66 3.73
CA ASN A 300 2.02 16.31 3.19
C ASN A 300 1.22 15.45 4.15
N GLU A 301 0.24 14.74 3.61
CA GLU A 301 -0.61 13.83 4.37
C GLU A 301 -0.67 12.50 3.64
N LEU A 302 -0.71 11.41 4.41
CA LEU A 302 -0.97 10.08 3.90
C LEU A 302 -1.95 9.39 4.83
N ASN A 303 -3.09 8.98 4.29
CA ASN A 303 -4.09 8.15 4.94
C ASN A 303 -4.07 6.77 4.28
N LEU A 304 -4.06 5.71 5.07
CA LEU A 304 -4.18 4.34 4.63
C LEU A 304 -5.11 3.57 5.58
N SER A 305 -6.18 3.00 5.04
CA SER A 305 -7.08 2.13 5.80
C SER A 305 -7.14 0.76 5.13
N TYR A 306 -7.03 -0.30 5.92
CA TYR A 306 -7.23 -1.69 5.48
C TYR A 306 -8.24 -2.36 6.39
N THR A 307 -9.31 -2.90 5.82
CA THR A 307 -10.38 -3.56 6.58
C THR A 307 -10.73 -4.90 5.95
N LEU A 308 -10.97 -5.90 6.80
CA LEU A 308 -11.58 -7.17 6.42
C LEU A 308 -13.06 -7.15 6.77
N ASP A 309 -13.91 -7.31 5.76
CA ASP A 309 -15.34 -7.50 5.92
C ASP A 309 -15.67 -9.00 5.80
N GLU A 310 -15.92 -9.65 6.93
CA GLU A 310 -16.28 -11.07 6.98
C GLU A 310 -17.66 -11.36 6.41
N ASP A 311 -18.60 -10.41 6.49
CA ASP A 311 -19.98 -10.63 6.03
C ASP A 311 -20.05 -10.67 4.49
N SER A 312 -19.21 -9.87 3.83
CA SER A 312 -19.12 -9.80 2.37
C SER A 312 -17.94 -10.59 1.78
N GLU A 313 -17.11 -11.23 2.62
CA GLU A 313 -15.89 -11.94 2.24
C GLU A 313 -14.96 -11.04 1.40
N GLN A 314 -14.78 -9.78 1.83
CA GLN A 314 -13.96 -8.77 1.16
C GLN A 314 -12.81 -8.26 2.05
N GLN A 315 -11.72 -7.87 1.39
CA GLN A 315 -10.65 -7.05 1.93
C GLN A 315 -10.65 -5.71 1.19
N ILE A 316 -10.74 -4.64 1.95
CA ILE A 316 -10.92 -3.28 1.45
C ILE A 316 -9.69 -2.48 1.85
N LEU A 317 -9.07 -1.82 0.88
CA LEU A 317 -7.96 -0.91 1.08
C LEU A 317 -8.31 0.47 0.52
N GLU A 318 -8.14 1.50 1.33
CA GLU A 318 -8.28 2.90 0.94
C GLU A 318 -6.95 3.62 1.19
N PHE A 319 -6.48 4.38 0.20
CA PHE A 319 -5.25 5.14 0.29
C PHE A 319 -5.48 6.54 -0.25
N GLU A 320 -5.08 7.55 0.51
CA GLU A 320 -5.04 8.93 0.06
C GLU A 320 -3.69 9.55 0.44
N SER A 321 -3.07 10.28 -0.47
CA SER A 321 -1.79 10.95 -0.26
C SER A 321 -1.83 12.32 -0.90
N VAL A 322 -1.69 13.36 -0.09
CA VAL A 322 -1.60 14.75 -0.50
C VAL A 322 -0.14 15.18 -0.36
N ASN A 323 0.42 15.74 -1.42
CA ASN A 323 1.80 16.23 -1.45
C ASN A 323 1.82 17.58 -2.19
N GLY A 324 1.59 18.64 -1.41
CA GLY A 324 1.37 19.99 -1.91
C GLY A 324 0.21 20.02 -2.92
N GLN A 325 0.55 20.25 -4.19
CA GLN A 325 -0.42 20.37 -5.29
C GLN A 325 -0.90 19.04 -5.87
N ASN A 326 -0.30 17.91 -5.49
CA ASN A 326 -0.66 16.60 -6.03
C ASN A 326 -1.46 15.80 -5.01
N ASN A 327 -2.53 15.15 -5.46
CA ASN A 327 -3.29 14.18 -4.68
C ASN A 327 -3.30 12.82 -5.41
N ILE A 328 -2.95 11.76 -4.69
CA ILE A 328 -3.12 10.36 -5.11
C ILE A 328 -4.20 9.74 -4.22
N ASP A 329 -5.25 9.22 -4.84
CA ASP A 329 -6.35 8.51 -4.18
C ASP A 329 -6.50 7.16 -4.86
N PHE A 330 -6.47 6.06 -4.12
CA PHE A 330 -6.88 4.79 -4.66
C PHE A 330 -7.66 3.94 -3.66
N SER A 331 -8.56 3.13 -4.19
CA SER A 331 -9.32 2.13 -3.44
C SER A 331 -9.19 0.77 -4.12
N LEU A 332 -9.15 -0.28 -3.32
CA LEU A 332 -9.16 -1.67 -3.77
C LEU A 332 -10.07 -2.48 -2.87
N ASP A 333 -11.20 -2.90 -3.42
CA ASP A 333 -12.11 -3.87 -2.82
C ASP A 333 -11.85 -5.21 -3.52
N MET A 334 -11.46 -6.24 -2.78
CA MET A 334 -11.09 -7.53 -3.34
C MET A 334 -11.63 -8.65 -2.48
N SER A 335 -12.14 -9.70 -3.10
CA SER A 335 -12.59 -10.86 -2.36
C SER A 335 -11.42 -11.47 -1.58
N THR A 336 -11.71 -11.90 -0.36
CA THR A 336 -10.76 -12.72 0.43
C THR A 336 -10.59 -14.12 -0.18
N ILE A 337 -11.35 -14.47 -1.22
CA ILE A 337 -11.31 -15.76 -1.89
C ILE A 337 -10.93 -15.60 -3.36
N GLY A 338 -9.87 -16.31 -3.77
CA GLY A 338 -9.38 -16.38 -5.14
C GLY A 338 -7.91 -16.79 -5.20
N ALA A 339 -7.41 -17.14 -6.38
CA ALA A 339 -5.98 -17.41 -6.58
C ALA A 339 -5.22 -16.12 -6.90
N GLN A 340 -3.88 -16.15 -6.86
CA GLN A 340 -3.08 -14.98 -7.26
C GLN A 340 -3.00 -14.80 -8.79
N ASP A 341 -3.25 -15.86 -9.59
CA ASP A 341 -3.17 -15.87 -11.07
C ASP A 341 -2.21 -14.82 -11.66
N LYS A 342 -0.91 -15.05 -11.49
CA LYS A 342 0.14 -14.07 -11.83
C LYS A 342 0.07 -13.59 -13.28
N SER A 343 -0.38 -14.43 -14.21
CA SER A 343 -0.48 -14.07 -15.62
C SER A 343 -1.56 -13.01 -15.82
N GLN A 344 -2.74 -13.25 -15.27
CA GLN A 344 -3.86 -12.31 -15.34
C GLN A 344 -3.57 -11.03 -14.55
N MET A 345 -2.94 -11.13 -13.37
CA MET A 345 -2.52 -9.96 -12.60
C MET A 345 -1.61 -9.03 -13.43
N GLN A 346 -0.66 -9.60 -14.17
CA GLN A 346 0.22 -8.84 -15.07
C GLN A 346 -0.52 -8.21 -16.26
N GLN A 347 -1.65 -8.77 -16.70
CA GLN A 347 -2.49 -8.17 -17.74
C GLN A 347 -3.20 -6.93 -17.20
N TYR A 348 -3.79 -7.01 -16.00
CA TYR A 348 -4.40 -5.84 -15.34
C TYR A 348 -3.38 -4.73 -15.06
N ILE A 349 -2.18 -5.07 -14.59
CA ILE A 349 -1.07 -4.11 -14.41
C ILE A 349 -0.71 -3.41 -15.72
N LYS A 350 -0.66 -4.15 -16.84
CA LYS A 350 -0.40 -3.55 -18.16
C LYS A 350 -1.56 -2.67 -18.64
N ALA A 351 -2.80 -3.04 -18.35
CA ALA A 351 -3.98 -2.23 -18.66
C ALA A 351 -3.94 -0.90 -17.88
N LEU A 352 -3.52 -0.91 -16.61
CA LEU A 352 -3.28 0.30 -15.81
C LEU A 352 -2.17 1.17 -16.39
N ASP A 353 -1.03 0.59 -16.76
CA ASP A 353 0.06 1.33 -17.41
C ASP A 353 -0.41 2.00 -18.70
N LYS A 354 -1.19 1.26 -19.51
CA LYS A 354 -1.74 1.79 -20.75
C LYS A 354 -2.77 2.90 -20.51
N SER A 355 -3.61 2.76 -19.49
CA SER A 355 -4.56 3.78 -19.05
C SER A 355 -3.84 5.09 -18.71
N LEU A 356 -2.71 4.99 -17.98
CA LEU A 356 -1.90 6.15 -17.63
C LEU A 356 -1.30 6.83 -18.85
N GLU A 357 -0.69 6.04 -19.74
CA GLU A 357 -0.16 6.54 -21.01
C GLU A 357 -1.25 7.24 -21.84
N ASP A 358 -2.44 6.63 -21.91
CA ASP A 358 -3.58 7.18 -22.64
C ASP A 358 -4.02 8.51 -21.99
N SER A 359 -4.08 8.61 -20.67
CA SER A 359 -4.33 9.88 -19.96
C SER A 359 -3.28 10.93 -20.31
N GLN A 360 -1.99 10.60 -20.22
CA GLN A 360 -0.90 11.54 -20.52
C GLN A 360 -0.91 12.01 -21.99
N LEU A 361 -1.07 11.10 -22.94
CA LEU A 361 -1.11 11.41 -24.37
C LEU A 361 -2.34 12.21 -24.78
N ASN A 362 -3.47 12.01 -24.10
CA ASN A 362 -4.72 12.67 -24.41
C ASN A 362 -4.96 13.95 -23.59
N SER A 363 -4.08 14.24 -22.63
CA SER A 363 -4.15 15.40 -21.76
C SER A 363 -3.68 16.72 -22.40
N SER A 364 -2.96 16.68 -23.53
CA SER A 364 -2.63 17.89 -24.30
C SER A 364 -2.44 17.60 -25.79
N GLU A 365 -2.76 18.56 -26.65
CA GLU A 365 -2.54 18.43 -28.10
C GLU A 365 -1.05 18.55 -28.49
N LYS A 366 -0.22 19.16 -27.63
CA LYS A 366 1.22 19.26 -27.84
C LYS A 366 1.85 17.97 -27.34
N SER A 367 2.01 16.99 -28.23
CA SER A 367 2.44 15.60 -28.02
C SER A 367 3.78 15.36 -27.30
N THR A 368 4.36 16.37 -26.66
CA THR A 368 5.63 16.30 -25.91
C THR A 368 5.50 16.64 -24.43
N ARG A 369 4.33 17.08 -23.94
CA ARG A 369 4.09 17.40 -22.52
C ARG A 369 2.67 17.04 -22.10
N SER A 370 2.53 16.28 -21.01
CA SER A 370 1.24 16.02 -20.37
C SER A 370 0.66 17.30 -19.75
N ALA A 371 -0.63 17.28 -19.42
CA ALA A 371 -1.30 18.29 -18.61
C ALA A 371 -0.68 18.48 -17.22
N PHE A 372 -0.17 17.39 -16.64
CA PHE A 372 0.39 17.36 -15.30
C PHE A 372 1.81 17.94 -15.28
N GLY A 373 2.54 17.85 -16.40
CA GLY A 373 3.94 18.20 -16.46
C GLY A 373 4.85 17.13 -15.85
N HIS A 374 6.15 17.21 -16.15
CA HIS A 374 7.11 16.14 -15.83
C HIS A 374 7.20 15.82 -14.33
N LYS A 375 7.15 16.82 -13.43
CA LYS A 375 7.26 16.56 -11.99
C LYS A 375 6.06 15.76 -11.48
N SER A 376 4.84 16.19 -11.81
CA SER A 376 3.61 15.52 -11.40
C SER A 376 3.40 14.19 -12.11
N ASP A 377 3.86 14.02 -13.36
CA ASP A 377 3.89 12.70 -14.01
C ASP A 377 4.75 11.68 -13.25
N GLU A 378 5.88 12.11 -12.69
CA GLU A 378 6.70 11.22 -11.86
C GLU A 378 6.03 10.89 -10.53
N VAL A 379 5.37 11.86 -9.87
CA VAL A 379 4.57 11.60 -8.65
C VAL A 379 3.41 10.63 -8.95
N MET A 380 2.72 10.80 -10.07
CA MET A 380 1.66 9.90 -10.50
C MET A 380 2.17 8.47 -10.73
N LYS A 381 3.35 8.30 -11.33
CA LYS A 381 4.00 6.98 -11.46
C LYS A 381 4.38 6.37 -10.12
N GLN A 382 4.82 7.19 -9.16
CA GLN A 382 5.13 6.76 -7.80
C GLN A 382 3.87 6.22 -7.11
N GLY A 383 2.78 6.98 -7.11
CA GLY A 383 1.48 6.52 -6.58
C GLY A 383 1.00 5.23 -7.23
N LEU A 384 1.17 5.10 -8.55
CA LEU A 384 0.82 3.87 -9.27
C LEU A 384 1.68 2.67 -8.84
N ALA A 385 2.94 2.87 -8.46
CA ALA A 385 3.79 1.79 -7.94
C ALA A 385 3.27 1.28 -6.60
N VAL A 386 2.83 2.18 -5.71
CA VAL A 386 2.19 1.84 -4.42
C VAL A 386 0.90 1.03 -4.67
N PHE A 387 0.04 1.50 -5.58
CA PHE A 387 -1.17 0.78 -5.99
C PHE A 387 -0.86 -0.64 -6.51
N LYS A 388 0.16 -0.79 -7.36
CA LYS A 388 0.57 -2.11 -7.88
C LYS A 388 1.08 -3.04 -6.78
N SER A 389 1.82 -2.50 -5.80
CA SER A 389 2.26 -3.28 -4.63
C SER A 389 1.06 -3.75 -3.81
N ALA A 390 0.10 -2.87 -3.52
CA ALA A 390 -1.16 -3.21 -2.84
C ALA A 390 -1.94 -4.30 -3.59
N PHE A 391 -2.18 -4.10 -4.89
CA PHE A 391 -2.93 -5.05 -5.73
C PHE A 391 -2.30 -6.44 -5.73
N SER A 392 -0.96 -6.51 -5.87
CA SER A 392 -0.24 -7.79 -5.81
C SER A 392 -0.30 -8.43 -4.42
N SER A 393 -0.21 -7.63 -3.36
CA SER A 393 -0.15 -8.11 -1.99
C SER A 393 -1.51 -8.62 -1.52
N MET A 394 -2.59 -7.91 -1.81
CA MET A 394 -3.95 -8.34 -1.53
C MET A 394 -4.35 -9.58 -2.34
N SER A 395 -3.89 -9.69 -3.60
CA SER A 395 -4.07 -10.91 -4.40
C SER A 395 -3.39 -12.13 -3.77
N SER A 396 -2.17 -11.95 -3.21
CA SER A 396 -1.49 -13.00 -2.44
C SER A 396 -2.19 -13.32 -1.13
N ALA A 397 -2.73 -12.31 -0.44
CA ALA A 397 -3.50 -12.51 0.78
C ALA A 397 -4.75 -13.36 0.50
N ALA A 398 -5.50 -13.06 -0.58
CA ALA A 398 -6.68 -13.82 -1.00
C ALA A 398 -6.38 -15.30 -1.30
N GLU A 399 -5.25 -15.58 -1.98
CA GLU A 399 -4.79 -16.96 -2.23
C GLU A 399 -4.53 -17.70 -0.92
N ARG A 400 -3.78 -17.09 -0.02
CA ARG A 400 -3.49 -17.67 1.30
C ARG A 400 -4.75 -17.90 2.13
N TYR A 401 -5.70 -16.95 2.10
CA TYR A 401 -6.97 -17.09 2.81
C TYR A 401 -7.82 -18.23 2.23
N SER A 402 -7.83 -18.37 0.90
CA SER A 402 -8.48 -19.49 0.20
C SER A 402 -7.91 -20.86 0.57
N GLU A 403 -6.60 -20.94 0.85
CA GLU A 403 -5.95 -22.17 1.31
C GLU A 403 -6.31 -22.53 2.77
N ILE A 404 -6.51 -21.52 3.62
CA ILE A 404 -6.84 -21.68 5.04
C ILE A 404 -8.31 -22.09 5.21
N GLU A 405 -9.21 -21.49 4.44
CA GLU A 405 -10.64 -21.80 4.50
C GLU A 405 -10.98 -23.07 3.70
N SER A 406 -11.07 -24.20 4.39
CA SER A 406 -11.42 -25.51 3.80
C SER A 406 -12.78 -25.57 3.05
N VAL A 407 -13.62 -24.54 3.17
CA VAL A 407 -14.90 -24.37 2.47
C VAL A 407 -14.72 -23.65 1.14
N ALA A 408 -13.89 -22.61 1.08
CA ALA A 408 -13.50 -21.92 -0.15
C ALA A 408 -12.86 -22.90 -1.16
N THR A 409 -12.05 -23.84 -0.67
CA THR A 409 -11.46 -24.92 -1.48
C THR A 409 -12.51 -25.86 -2.12
N LYS A 410 -13.79 -25.81 -1.74
CA LYS A 410 -14.86 -26.57 -2.39
C LYS A 410 -15.64 -25.76 -3.42
N GLN A 411 -15.75 -24.43 -3.23
CA GLN A 411 -16.48 -23.55 -4.14
C GLN A 411 -15.60 -23.03 -5.29
N PHE A 412 -14.34 -22.68 -5.02
CA PHE A 412 -13.43 -22.11 -6.03
C PHE A 412 -12.63 -23.17 -6.81
N THR A 413 -12.02 -24.14 -6.14
CA THR A 413 -10.98 -25.02 -6.72
C THR A 413 -11.51 -26.12 -7.66
N ASN A 414 -12.75 -26.59 -7.49
CA ASN A 414 -13.24 -27.67 -8.37
C ASN A 414 -14.04 -27.15 -9.58
N GLY A 415 -14.65 -25.96 -9.47
CA GLY A 415 -15.51 -25.38 -10.51
C GLY A 415 -14.76 -24.40 -11.40
N ARG A 416 -14.29 -23.27 -10.82
CA ARG A 416 -13.62 -22.19 -11.56
C ARG A 416 -12.31 -22.67 -12.18
N GLU A 417 -11.49 -23.41 -11.44
CA GLU A 417 -10.22 -23.91 -11.96
C GLU A 417 -10.40 -24.92 -13.12
N LEU A 418 -11.34 -25.86 -12.97
CA LEU A 418 -11.68 -26.80 -14.04
C LEU A 418 -12.16 -26.05 -15.29
N VAL A 419 -13.08 -25.11 -15.12
CA VAL A 419 -13.62 -24.31 -16.23
C VAL A 419 -12.51 -23.48 -16.89
N ALA A 420 -11.67 -22.79 -16.12
CA ALA A 420 -10.53 -22.04 -16.64
C ALA A 420 -9.58 -22.93 -17.43
N ASN A 421 -9.24 -24.12 -16.92
CA ASN A 421 -8.37 -25.07 -17.62
C ASN A 421 -9.02 -25.61 -18.92
N LEU A 422 -10.34 -25.84 -18.92
CA LEU A 422 -11.08 -26.27 -20.12
C LEU A 422 -11.10 -25.16 -21.18
N VAL A 423 -11.33 -23.91 -20.76
CA VAL A 423 -11.30 -22.72 -21.63
C VAL A 423 -9.90 -22.51 -22.19
N ASP A 424 -8.87 -22.53 -21.35
CA ASP A 424 -7.47 -22.41 -21.78
C ASP A 424 -7.10 -23.47 -22.79
N ASN A 425 -7.51 -24.73 -22.56
CA ASN A 425 -7.26 -25.82 -23.49
C ASN A 425 -7.94 -25.57 -24.84
N MET A 426 -9.16 -25.05 -24.85
CA MET A 426 -9.86 -24.71 -26.09
C MET A 426 -9.20 -23.55 -26.82
N ILE A 427 -8.91 -22.44 -26.13
CA ILE A 427 -8.30 -21.23 -26.72
C ILE A 427 -6.89 -21.51 -27.25
N THR A 428 -6.10 -22.30 -26.51
CA THR A 428 -4.67 -22.48 -26.84
C THR A 428 -4.37 -23.72 -27.67
N LYS A 429 -5.20 -24.77 -27.63
CA LYS A 429 -4.88 -26.07 -28.27
C LYS A 429 -5.89 -26.55 -29.30
N ASP A 430 -7.11 -26.01 -29.35
CA ASP A 430 -8.08 -26.45 -30.35
C ASP A 430 -7.85 -25.72 -31.69
N PRO A 431 -7.43 -26.42 -32.76
CA PRO A 431 -7.14 -25.79 -34.05
C PRO A 431 -8.40 -25.27 -34.76
N ARG A 432 -9.60 -25.60 -34.27
CA ARG A 432 -10.87 -25.11 -34.81
C ARG A 432 -11.23 -23.72 -34.29
N TYR A 433 -10.67 -23.33 -33.14
CA TYR A 433 -10.98 -22.06 -32.47
C TYR A 433 -10.55 -20.87 -33.33
N GLN A 434 -11.51 -20.00 -33.66
CA GLN A 434 -11.25 -18.77 -34.42
C GLN A 434 -11.20 -17.54 -33.52
N GLY A 435 -11.97 -17.53 -32.43
CA GLY A 435 -11.89 -16.53 -31.35
C GLY A 435 -12.44 -15.15 -31.70
N LEU A 436 -12.17 -14.15 -30.86
CA LEU A 436 -12.53 -12.76 -31.13
C LEU A 436 -11.79 -12.21 -32.35
N GLY A 437 -12.42 -11.30 -33.09
CA GLY A 437 -11.84 -10.69 -34.29
C GLY A 437 -10.54 -9.93 -34.02
N SER A 438 -9.67 -9.88 -35.03
CA SER A 438 -8.28 -9.39 -34.91
C SER A 438 -8.10 -7.86 -34.85
N SER A 439 -9.19 -7.07 -34.86
CA SER A 439 -9.10 -5.61 -35.03
C SER A 439 -8.69 -4.86 -33.76
N ASN A 440 -9.09 -5.32 -32.57
CA ASN A 440 -8.67 -4.77 -31.28
C ASN A 440 -8.31 -5.92 -30.33
N LYS A 441 -7.06 -5.97 -29.87
CA LYS A 441 -6.63 -6.97 -28.88
C LYS A 441 -7.19 -6.60 -27.51
N ASN A 442 -8.00 -7.49 -26.95
CA ASN A 442 -8.45 -7.47 -25.56
C ASN A 442 -7.25 -7.21 -24.62
N SER A 443 -7.25 -6.08 -23.91
CA SER A 443 -6.18 -5.71 -22.98
C SER A 443 -6.33 -6.38 -21.62
N LEU A 444 -7.53 -6.85 -21.31
CA LEU A 444 -7.91 -7.53 -20.07
C LEU A 444 -7.64 -9.05 -20.10
N GLY A 445 -7.10 -9.56 -21.21
CA GLY A 445 -6.74 -10.97 -21.35
C GLY A 445 -7.92 -11.90 -21.62
N ASP A 446 -7.66 -12.89 -22.47
CA ASP A 446 -8.65 -13.88 -22.87
C ASP A 446 -8.81 -14.98 -21.82
N GLY A 447 -9.99 -15.57 -21.73
CA GLY A 447 -10.25 -16.70 -20.84
C GLY A 447 -10.74 -16.29 -19.45
N ILE A 448 -10.97 -17.32 -18.62
CA ILE A 448 -11.48 -17.17 -17.25
C ILE A 448 -10.29 -16.98 -16.31
N SER A 449 -10.20 -15.80 -15.71
CA SER A 449 -9.25 -15.47 -14.66
C SER A 449 -9.48 -16.36 -13.43
N LYS A 450 -8.39 -16.71 -12.74
CA LYS A 450 -8.45 -17.36 -11.42
C LYS A 450 -8.24 -16.37 -10.28
N LEU A 451 -8.00 -15.08 -10.58
CA LEU A 451 -7.86 -14.02 -9.57
C LEU A 451 -9.08 -13.96 -8.65
N ALA A 452 -8.88 -13.53 -7.40
CA ALA A 452 -9.97 -13.00 -6.61
C ALA A 452 -10.73 -11.94 -7.40
N ASP A 453 -12.04 -11.87 -7.22
CA ASP A 453 -12.85 -10.80 -7.81
C ASP A 453 -12.56 -9.49 -7.08
N PHE A 454 -12.61 -8.37 -7.80
CA PHE A 454 -12.18 -7.08 -7.27
C PHE A 454 -12.83 -5.90 -7.99
N ASP A 455 -12.90 -4.75 -7.30
CA ASP A 455 -13.14 -3.42 -7.86
C ASP A 455 -12.03 -2.49 -7.36
N ALA A 456 -11.31 -1.87 -8.30
CA ALA A 456 -10.16 -1.03 -8.03
C ALA A 456 -10.29 0.31 -8.74
N LYS A 457 -9.98 1.38 -8.02
CA LYS A 457 -9.92 2.75 -8.55
C LYS A 457 -8.56 3.34 -8.20
N PHE A 458 -7.90 3.94 -9.18
CA PHE A 458 -6.73 4.78 -8.99
C PHE A 458 -7.00 6.17 -9.57
N SER A 459 -6.82 7.20 -8.78
CA SER A 459 -7.03 8.60 -9.14
C SER A 459 -5.79 9.43 -8.82
N PHE A 460 -5.44 10.30 -9.75
CA PHE A 460 -4.40 11.30 -9.56
C PHE A 460 -4.98 12.67 -9.91
N ALA A 461 -4.84 13.62 -9.01
CA ALA A 461 -5.22 15.00 -9.24
C ALA A 461 -4.01 15.93 -9.04
N MET A 462 -3.92 16.95 -9.89
CA MET A 462 -2.98 18.06 -9.71
C MET A 462 -3.79 19.34 -9.60
N ASP A 463 -3.79 19.95 -8.42
CA ASP A 463 -4.41 21.24 -8.14
C ASP A 463 -3.36 22.35 -8.19
N GLN A 464 -3.49 23.24 -9.17
CA GLN A 464 -2.62 24.41 -9.33
C GLN A 464 -3.28 25.69 -8.77
N GLY A 465 -4.39 25.57 -8.03
CA GLY A 465 -5.27 26.65 -7.58
C GLY A 465 -6.14 27.23 -8.69
N ASP A 466 -5.56 27.40 -9.88
CA ASP A 466 -6.23 27.93 -11.07
C ASP A 466 -7.00 26.87 -11.87
N TYR A 467 -6.71 25.59 -11.66
CA TYR A 467 -7.36 24.43 -12.27
C TYR A 467 -6.96 23.14 -11.57
N ILE A 468 -7.78 22.11 -11.77
CA ILE A 468 -7.49 20.75 -11.33
C ILE A 468 -7.47 19.85 -12.58
N ALA A 469 -6.34 19.18 -12.81
CA ALA A 469 -6.26 18.11 -13.80
C ALA A 469 -6.38 16.78 -13.09
N THR A 470 -7.31 15.92 -13.53
CA THR A 470 -7.57 14.64 -12.90
C THR A 470 -7.43 13.50 -13.92
N SER A 471 -6.70 12.46 -13.53
CA SER A 471 -6.67 11.15 -14.17
C SER A 471 -7.35 10.15 -13.24
N THR A 472 -8.22 9.29 -13.76
CA THR A 472 -8.83 8.20 -13.01
C THR A 472 -8.83 6.94 -13.85
N THR A 473 -8.33 5.86 -13.29
CA THR A 473 -8.40 4.53 -13.85
C THR A 473 -9.26 3.66 -12.95
N LYS A 474 -10.18 2.88 -13.52
CA LYS A 474 -10.89 1.84 -12.79
C LYS A 474 -10.66 0.49 -13.43
N LEU A 475 -10.49 -0.53 -12.62
CA LEU A 475 -10.44 -1.92 -13.04
C LEU A 475 -11.42 -2.72 -12.21
N SER A 476 -12.09 -3.70 -12.81
CA SER A 476 -12.87 -4.64 -12.03
C SER A 476 -12.91 -6.02 -12.67
N GLN A 477 -13.23 -7.00 -11.83
CA GLN A 477 -13.55 -8.35 -12.21
C GLN A 477 -14.65 -8.89 -11.30
N ASN A 478 -15.69 -9.47 -11.88
CA ASN A 478 -16.75 -10.15 -11.16
C ASN A 478 -17.02 -11.53 -11.77
N THR A 479 -17.18 -12.55 -10.93
CA THR A 479 -17.40 -13.93 -11.38
C THR A 479 -18.70 -14.48 -10.79
N GLU A 480 -19.57 -14.98 -11.67
CA GLU A 480 -20.83 -15.62 -11.29
C GLU A 480 -20.85 -17.10 -11.64
N HIS A 481 -21.35 -17.91 -10.70
CA HIS A 481 -21.52 -19.35 -10.89
C HIS A 481 -22.97 -19.70 -11.19
N GLN A 482 -23.18 -20.52 -12.21
CA GLN A 482 -24.51 -20.93 -12.62
C GLN A 482 -24.65 -22.45 -12.65
N LYS A 483 -25.82 -22.95 -12.26
CA LYS A 483 -26.14 -24.38 -12.31
C LYS A 483 -27.62 -24.59 -12.63
N SER A 484 -27.89 -25.29 -13.72
CA SER A 484 -29.27 -25.58 -14.13
C SER A 484 -29.32 -26.79 -15.07
N ALA A 485 -30.32 -27.64 -14.91
CA ALA A 485 -30.63 -28.75 -15.82
C ALA A 485 -29.44 -29.67 -16.18
N GLY A 486 -28.53 -29.92 -15.23
CA GLY A 486 -27.34 -30.76 -15.44
C GLY A 486 -26.16 -30.05 -16.12
N LEU A 487 -26.28 -28.74 -16.37
CA LEU A 487 -25.20 -27.85 -16.78
C LEU A 487 -24.68 -27.06 -15.58
N THR A 488 -23.39 -26.79 -15.60
CA THR A 488 -22.71 -25.85 -14.70
C THR A 488 -21.95 -24.85 -15.55
N GLY A 489 -21.85 -23.60 -15.11
CA GLY A 489 -21.21 -22.55 -15.88
C GLY A 489 -20.58 -21.49 -14.99
N VAL A 490 -19.69 -20.73 -15.60
CA VAL A 490 -19.09 -19.52 -15.04
C VAL A 490 -19.29 -18.40 -16.04
N THR A 491 -19.79 -17.26 -15.57
CA THR A 491 -19.72 -15.98 -16.27
C THR A 491 -18.72 -15.10 -15.54
N GLN A 492 -17.85 -14.42 -16.28
CA GLN A 492 -16.93 -13.46 -15.71
C GLN A 492 -16.92 -12.19 -16.55
N ASP A 493 -17.10 -11.07 -15.86
CA ASP A 493 -16.99 -9.73 -16.42
C ASP A 493 -15.68 -9.10 -15.98
N LYS A 494 -14.96 -8.52 -16.93
CA LYS A 494 -13.74 -7.76 -16.70
C LYS A 494 -13.94 -6.37 -17.28
N THR A 495 -13.58 -5.33 -16.53
CA THR A 495 -13.67 -3.95 -17.00
C THR A 495 -12.37 -3.20 -16.75
N ALA A 496 -11.99 -2.36 -17.70
CA ALA A 496 -11.00 -1.30 -17.52
C ALA A 496 -11.58 0.01 -18.04
N SER A 497 -11.42 1.09 -17.28
CA SER A 497 -11.78 2.43 -17.77
C SER A 497 -10.72 3.45 -17.40
N THR A 498 -10.55 4.43 -18.30
CA THR A 498 -9.64 5.55 -18.17
C THR A 498 -10.42 6.81 -18.37
N ARG A 499 -10.34 7.74 -17.44
CA ARG A 499 -10.91 9.07 -17.56
C ARG A 499 -9.87 10.13 -17.27
N PHE A 500 -9.80 11.12 -18.15
CA PHE A 500 -9.05 12.33 -17.97
C PHE A 500 -9.97 13.54 -18.14
N ASN A 501 -9.90 14.46 -17.20
CA ASN A 501 -10.65 15.70 -17.24
C ASN A 501 -9.88 16.86 -16.61
N TYR A 502 -10.14 18.05 -17.14
CA TYR A 502 -9.86 19.30 -16.45
C TYR A 502 -11.12 19.80 -15.74
N GLU A 503 -11.01 20.09 -14.45
CA GLU A 503 -12.04 20.81 -13.70
C GLU A 503 -11.74 22.30 -13.67
N LYS A 504 -12.82 23.09 -13.65
CA LYS A 504 -12.77 24.54 -13.85
C LYS A 504 -12.31 25.21 -12.56
N GLY A 505 -11.08 25.77 -12.56
CA GLY A 505 -10.66 26.74 -11.56
C GLY A 505 -10.87 28.19 -12.02
N ASN A 506 -10.06 29.12 -11.51
CA ASN A 506 -10.25 30.57 -11.72
C ASN A 506 -9.74 31.10 -13.07
N ARG A 507 -8.98 30.31 -13.85
CA ARG A 507 -8.43 30.73 -15.15
C ARG A 507 -9.27 30.30 -16.35
N SER A 508 -9.56 31.25 -17.24
CA SER A 508 -10.32 31.03 -18.49
C SER A 508 -9.47 30.52 -19.66
N ASP A 509 -8.16 30.37 -19.48
CA ASP A 509 -7.18 30.02 -20.50
C ASP A 509 -6.63 28.58 -20.34
N ILE A 510 -7.34 27.70 -19.63
CA ILE A 510 -7.06 26.25 -19.61
C ILE A 510 -8.14 25.49 -20.39
N PRO A 511 -7.74 24.63 -21.36
CA PRO A 511 -8.70 23.94 -22.20
C PRO A 511 -9.48 22.89 -21.39
N PRO A 512 -10.82 22.82 -21.50
CA PRO A 512 -11.62 21.78 -20.86
C PRO A 512 -11.56 20.47 -21.65
N ASP A 513 -10.34 20.01 -21.95
CA ASP A 513 -10.11 18.77 -22.68
C ASP A 513 -10.62 17.57 -21.86
N TYR A 514 -11.17 16.60 -22.57
CA TYR A 514 -11.82 15.43 -22.01
C TYR A 514 -11.40 14.19 -22.78
N TYR A 515 -11.09 13.13 -22.05
CA TYR A 515 -10.85 11.81 -22.62
C TYR A 515 -11.44 10.76 -21.70
N ASP A 516 -12.18 9.84 -22.30
CA ASP A 516 -12.81 8.72 -21.62
C ASP A 516 -12.72 7.49 -22.49
N LYS A 517 -12.34 6.38 -21.89
CA LYS A 517 -12.20 5.08 -22.54
C LYS A 517 -12.74 4.03 -21.60
N GLN A 518 -13.63 3.19 -22.09
CA GLN A 518 -14.13 2.03 -21.36
C GLN A 518 -13.91 0.78 -22.21
N GLU A 519 -13.34 -0.25 -21.61
CA GLU A 519 -13.13 -1.57 -22.18
C GLU A 519 -13.83 -2.59 -21.29
N ASN A 520 -14.74 -3.37 -21.87
CA ASN A 520 -15.48 -4.43 -21.20
C ASN A 520 -15.19 -5.76 -21.90
N TYR A 521 -14.95 -6.80 -21.13
CA TYR A 521 -14.82 -8.17 -21.63
C TYR A 521 -15.67 -9.10 -20.76
N THR A 522 -16.65 -9.75 -21.38
CA THR A 522 -17.51 -10.75 -20.75
C THR A 522 -17.20 -12.10 -21.35
N ILE A 523 -17.03 -13.11 -20.49
CA ILE A 523 -16.82 -14.49 -20.88
C ILE A 523 -17.76 -15.41 -20.09
N GLY A 524 -18.61 -16.14 -20.80
CA GLY A 524 -19.56 -17.10 -20.25
C GLY A 524 -19.26 -18.51 -20.71
N THR A 525 -19.48 -19.50 -19.84
CA THR A 525 -19.21 -20.91 -20.13
C THR A 525 -20.37 -21.82 -19.73
N ALA A 526 -20.52 -22.93 -20.46
CA ALA A 526 -21.33 -24.06 -20.01
C ALA A 526 -20.53 -25.35 -20.08
N VAL A 527 -20.60 -26.13 -19.01
CA VAL A 527 -19.94 -27.41 -18.82
C VAL A 527 -20.98 -28.47 -18.53
N LYS A 528 -20.83 -29.62 -19.19
CA LYS A 528 -21.63 -30.82 -18.99
C LYS A 528 -20.69 -32.01 -18.87
N ASN A 529 -20.82 -32.82 -17.82
CA ASN A 529 -19.97 -34.00 -17.63
C ASN A 529 -18.45 -33.72 -17.70
N ASN A 530 -18.00 -32.58 -17.17
CA ASN A 530 -16.61 -32.10 -17.22
C ASN A 530 -16.08 -31.77 -18.63
N GLU A 531 -16.97 -31.59 -19.61
CA GLU A 531 -16.63 -31.11 -20.95
C GLU A 531 -17.24 -29.74 -21.19
N LEU A 532 -16.47 -28.85 -21.82
CA LEU A 532 -16.94 -27.53 -22.23
C LEU A 532 -17.87 -27.69 -23.44
N VAL A 533 -19.15 -27.35 -23.26
CA VAL A 533 -20.19 -27.46 -24.30
C VAL A 533 -20.60 -26.10 -24.86
N ALA A 534 -20.24 -25.01 -24.18
CA ALA A 534 -20.38 -23.65 -24.71
C ALA A 534 -19.33 -22.68 -24.16
N LEU A 535 -18.95 -21.70 -24.98
CA LEU A 535 -18.18 -20.53 -24.61
C LEU A 535 -18.75 -19.32 -25.35
N ASP A 536 -19.20 -18.30 -24.64
CA ASP A 536 -19.58 -17.00 -25.19
C ASP A 536 -18.57 -15.96 -24.74
N GLN A 537 -18.05 -15.17 -25.67
CA GLN A 537 -17.13 -14.07 -25.41
C GLN A 537 -17.69 -12.81 -26.07
N ALA A 538 -17.69 -11.71 -25.32
CA ALA A 538 -18.03 -10.39 -25.83
C ALA A 538 -16.97 -9.39 -25.36
N HIS A 539 -16.51 -8.54 -26.28
CA HIS A 539 -15.54 -7.49 -26.04
C HIS A 539 -16.07 -6.18 -26.62
N GLU A 540 -16.08 -5.14 -25.81
CA GLU A 540 -16.53 -3.81 -26.19
C GLU A 540 -15.52 -2.76 -25.75
N VAL A 541 -15.18 -1.85 -26.66
CA VAL A 541 -14.30 -0.71 -26.38
C VAL A 541 -14.97 0.58 -26.86
N ASP A 542 -15.26 1.46 -25.93
CA ASP A 542 -15.78 2.80 -26.18
C ASP A 542 -14.71 3.86 -25.89
N VAL A 543 -14.64 4.87 -26.76
CA VAL A 543 -13.75 6.04 -26.60
C VAL A 543 -14.56 7.31 -26.88
N ASP A 544 -14.58 8.25 -25.95
CA ASP A 544 -15.09 9.61 -26.12
C ASP A 544 -13.98 10.62 -25.82
N LYS A 545 -13.67 11.49 -26.79
CA LYS A 545 -12.62 12.50 -26.68
C LYS A 545 -13.11 13.85 -27.17
N LYS A 546 -12.90 14.89 -26.37
CA LYS A 546 -13.15 16.29 -26.76
C LYS A 546 -11.89 17.12 -26.52
N VAL A 547 -11.54 17.91 -27.53
CA VAL A 547 -10.40 18.82 -27.51
C VAL A 547 -10.88 20.21 -27.85
N TYR A 548 -10.40 21.19 -27.11
CA TYR A 548 -10.78 22.59 -27.22
C TYR A 548 -9.60 23.47 -27.65
N GLN A 549 -9.90 24.59 -28.28
CA GLN A 549 -8.91 25.62 -28.63
C GLN A 549 -9.34 26.96 -28.08
N PHE A 550 -8.37 27.75 -27.60
CA PHE A 550 -8.63 29.10 -27.13
C PHE A 550 -8.95 30.03 -28.29
N ASN A 551 -10.07 30.75 -28.20
CA ASN A 551 -10.41 31.81 -29.14
C ASN A 551 -10.11 33.17 -28.48
N PRO A 552 -9.06 33.89 -28.93
CA PRO A 552 -8.68 35.16 -28.33
C PRO A 552 -9.70 36.29 -28.58
N GLU A 553 -10.53 36.19 -29.62
CA GLU A 553 -11.50 37.24 -29.96
C GLU A 553 -12.66 37.32 -28.95
N ILE A 554 -13.10 36.16 -28.46
CA ILE A 554 -14.18 36.05 -27.46
C ILE A 554 -13.65 35.69 -26.07
N SER A 555 -12.33 35.52 -25.93
CA SER A 555 -11.65 35.11 -24.69
C SER A 555 -12.25 33.84 -24.06
N GLN A 556 -12.59 32.85 -24.89
CA GLN A 556 -13.22 31.60 -24.47
C GLN A 556 -12.69 30.40 -25.25
N TYR A 557 -12.77 29.21 -24.66
CA TYR A 557 -12.50 27.95 -25.34
C TYR A 557 -13.67 27.51 -26.20
N GLU A 558 -13.36 27.05 -27.41
CA GLU A 558 -14.33 26.51 -28.35
C GLU A 558 -13.93 25.10 -28.79
N LEU A 559 -14.92 24.26 -29.06
CA LEU A 559 -14.70 22.89 -29.50
C LEU A 559 -13.86 22.87 -30.78
N LYS A 560 -12.71 22.19 -30.73
CA LYS A 560 -11.84 21.96 -31.88
C LYS A 560 -12.13 20.60 -32.52
N LYS A 561 -12.25 19.58 -31.68
CA LYS A 561 -12.46 18.19 -32.11
C LYS A 561 -13.30 17.44 -31.09
N GLU A 562 -14.23 16.65 -31.58
CA GLU A 562 -14.98 15.63 -30.85
C GLU A 562 -14.82 14.30 -31.60
N LEU A 563 -14.51 13.23 -30.87
CA LEU A 563 -14.30 11.89 -31.41
C LEU A 563 -15.06 10.89 -30.54
N LYS A 564 -15.86 10.04 -31.18
CA LYS A 564 -16.50 8.87 -30.55
C LYS A 564 -16.17 7.64 -31.36
N GLU A 565 -15.58 6.63 -30.72
CA GLU A 565 -15.29 5.33 -31.33
C GLU A 565 -15.88 4.22 -30.46
N THR A 566 -16.51 3.23 -31.11
CA THR A 566 -17.03 2.01 -30.47
C THR A 566 -16.56 0.83 -31.30
N THR A 567 -15.93 -0.14 -30.66
CA THR A 567 -15.61 -1.45 -31.24
C THR A 567 -16.32 -2.52 -30.45
N THR A 568 -16.98 -3.45 -31.13
CA THR A 568 -17.57 -4.64 -30.52
C THR A 568 -17.06 -5.89 -31.22
N SER A 569 -16.74 -6.92 -30.46
CA SER A 569 -16.35 -8.23 -30.97
C SER A 569 -17.02 -9.32 -30.13
N GLU A 570 -17.64 -10.28 -30.79
CA GLU A 570 -18.30 -11.42 -30.15
C GLU A 570 -17.79 -12.74 -30.76
N SER A 571 -17.67 -13.77 -29.93
CA SER A 571 -17.39 -15.16 -30.34
C SER A 571 -18.21 -16.10 -29.49
N ASN A 572 -19.18 -16.78 -30.11
CA ASN A 572 -20.11 -17.69 -29.44
C ASN A 572 -19.93 -19.11 -29.99
N ILE A 573 -19.55 -20.04 -29.13
CA ILE A 573 -19.20 -21.42 -29.46
C ILE A 573 -20.19 -22.39 -28.79
N ARG A 574 -20.65 -23.39 -29.53
CA ARG A 574 -21.43 -24.52 -29.04
C ARG A 574 -20.76 -25.82 -29.52
N VAL A 575 -20.52 -26.75 -28.59
CA VAL A 575 -19.95 -28.06 -28.86
C VAL A 575 -20.93 -29.13 -28.39
N ILE A 576 -21.61 -29.78 -29.34
CA ILE A 576 -22.69 -30.73 -29.04
C ILE A 576 -22.55 -31.95 -29.95
N ASN A 577 -22.45 -33.14 -29.38
CA ASN A 577 -22.34 -34.40 -30.13
C ASN A 577 -21.25 -34.35 -31.21
N ASP A 578 -20.06 -33.89 -30.84
CA ASP A 578 -18.89 -33.69 -31.72
C ASP A 578 -19.07 -32.67 -32.87
N ILE A 579 -20.16 -31.88 -32.84
CA ILE A 579 -20.40 -30.80 -33.78
C ILE A 579 -20.02 -29.48 -33.10
N TRP A 580 -19.09 -28.78 -33.74
CA TRP A 580 -18.62 -27.44 -33.39
C TRP A 580 -19.37 -26.40 -34.20
N LEU A 581 -20.06 -25.50 -33.52
CA LEU A 581 -20.68 -24.32 -34.11
C LEU A 581 -20.06 -23.07 -33.45
N GLU A 582 -19.47 -22.21 -34.26
CA GLU A 582 -18.92 -20.93 -33.81
C GLU A 582 -19.51 -19.79 -34.64
N LYS A 583 -19.98 -18.74 -33.95
CA LYS A 583 -20.46 -17.50 -34.55
C LYS A 583 -19.56 -16.36 -34.06
N ASN A 584 -18.90 -15.69 -34.98
CA ASN A 584 -18.08 -14.50 -34.71
C ASN A 584 -18.75 -13.27 -35.32
N GLU A 585 -18.76 -12.17 -34.59
CA GLU A 585 -19.37 -10.92 -35.03
C GLU A 585 -18.51 -9.75 -34.59
N ASP A 586 -18.09 -8.90 -35.52
CA ASP A 586 -17.32 -7.70 -35.22
C ASP A 586 -18.04 -6.47 -35.76
N SER A 587 -17.96 -5.37 -35.02
CA SER A 587 -18.40 -4.07 -35.49
C SER A 587 -17.43 -2.98 -35.05
N TYR A 588 -17.29 -1.97 -35.89
CA TYR A 588 -16.53 -0.77 -35.58
C TYR A 588 -17.31 0.44 -36.05
N ARG A 589 -17.45 1.43 -35.18
CA ARG A 589 -18.11 2.70 -35.46
C ARG A 589 -17.22 3.83 -35.00
N LYS A 590 -17.04 4.84 -35.86
CA LYS A 590 -16.35 6.08 -35.52
C LYS A 590 -17.15 7.27 -36.01
N ASN A 591 -17.25 8.28 -35.16
CA ASN A 591 -17.78 9.60 -35.50
C ASN A 591 -16.75 10.65 -35.04
N GLU A 592 -16.28 11.46 -35.98
CA GLU A 592 -15.34 12.55 -35.70
C GLU A 592 -15.94 13.86 -36.21
N ARG A 593 -15.99 14.87 -35.34
CA ARG A 593 -16.37 16.25 -35.68
C ARG A 593 -15.18 17.16 -35.44
N LYS A 594 -14.64 17.77 -36.49
CA LYS A 594 -13.43 18.61 -36.42
C LYS A 594 -13.68 19.99 -37.02
N ARG A 595 -13.25 21.04 -36.33
CA ARG A 595 -13.33 22.43 -36.81
C ARG A 595 -12.48 22.63 -38.06
N LEU A 596 -13.00 23.34 -39.05
CA LEU A 596 -12.26 23.69 -40.27
C LEU A 596 -11.24 24.81 -39.99
N SER A 597 -10.00 24.64 -40.44
CA SER A 597 -8.96 25.67 -40.34
C SER A 597 -8.90 26.51 -41.63
N GLY A 598 -9.14 27.82 -41.52
CA GLY A 598 -9.03 28.78 -42.64
C GLY A 598 -9.33 30.22 -42.22
N VAL A 599 -8.67 31.20 -42.87
CA VAL A 599 -8.90 32.64 -42.65
C VAL A 599 -10.35 32.97 -43.02
N GLY A 600 -11.14 33.39 -42.04
CA GLY A 600 -12.57 33.73 -42.20
C GLY A 600 -13.57 32.61 -41.88
N ALA A 601 -13.12 31.45 -41.38
CA ALA A 601 -14.03 30.34 -41.03
C ALA A 601 -14.74 30.58 -39.69
N THR A 602 -15.95 31.14 -39.78
CA THR A 602 -16.95 31.17 -38.70
C THR A 602 -17.38 29.75 -38.36
N ASN A 603 -17.29 29.30 -37.10
CA ASN A 603 -18.01 28.15 -36.49
C ASN A 603 -18.29 26.84 -37.30
N GLU A 604 -17.59 26.59 -38.40
CA GLU A 604 -17.87 25.47 -39.31
C GLU A 604 -17.08 24.21 -38.90
N PHE A 605 -17.78 23.06 -38.92
CA PHE A 605 -17.24 21.75 -38.57
C PHE A 605 -17.37 20.79 -39.75
N ARG A 606 -16.33 19.97 -39.97
CA ARG A 606 -16.40 18.77 -40.81
C ARG A 606 -16.71 17.57 -39.93
N THR A 607 -17.76 16.83 -40.29
CA THR A 607 -18.10 15.54 -39.68
C THR A 607 -17.66 14.39 -40.58
N THR A 608 -17.00 13.40 -40.01
CA THR A 608 -16.62 12.15 -40.67
C THR A 608 -17.17 10.99 -39.85
N SER A 609 -17.91 10.09 -40.50
CA SER A 609 -18.42 8.86 -39.86
C SER A 609 -17.97 7.64 -40.65
N SER A 610 -17.55 6.59 -39.96
CA SER A 610 -17.26 5.28 -40.55
C SER A 610 -17.92 4.18 -39.75
N TYR A 611 -18.40 3.16 -40.45
CA TYR A 611 -18.98 1.95 -39.87
C TYR A 611 -18.52 0.74 -40.66
N SER A 612 -18.09 -0.31 -39.97
CA SER A 612 -17.82 -1.63 -40.55
C SER A 612 -18.43 -2.70 -39.67
N HIS A 613 -18.91 -3.77 -40.29
CA HIS A 613 -19.50 -4.91 -39.61
C HIS A 613 -19.18 -6.18 -40.38
N THR A 614 -18.77 -7.22 -39.67
CA THR A 614 -18.45 -8.53 -40.21
C THR A 614 -19.08 -9.61 -39.35
N GLN A 615 -19.61 -10.64 -39.98
CA GLN A 615 -20.19 -11.79 -39.32
C GLN A 615 -19.73 -13.07 -40.01
N LEU A 616 -19.27 -14.05 -39.23
CA LEU A 616 -18.81 -15.35 -39.69
C LEU A 616 -19.50 -16.44 -38.87
N VAL A 617 -19.96 -17.50 -39.55
CA VAL A 617 -20.50 -18.70 -38.91
C VAL A 617 -19.74 -19.89 -39.42
N THR A 618 -19.09 -20.61 -38.51
CA THR A 618 -18.30 -21.81 -38.77
C THR A 618 -19.01 -23.02 -38.17
N LEU A 619 -19.21 -24.06 -38.98
CA LEU A 619 -19.81 -25.33 -38.54
C LEU A 619 -18.89 -26.48 -38.96
N ILE A 620 -18.41 -27.26 -37.99
CA ILE A 620 -17.46 -28.37 -38.21
C ILE A 620 -17.97 -29.61 -37.47
N GLY A 621 -18.17 -30.72 -38.18
CA GLY A 621 -18.61 -31.98 -37.58
C GLY A 621 -19.07 -32.99 -38.64
N ASP A 622 -19.54 -34.15 -38.19
CA ASP A 622 -20.13 -35.18 -39.06
C ASP A 622 -21.58 -34.79 -39.43
N LEU A 623 -21.70 -33.88 -40.39
CA LEU A 623 -23.00 -33.33 -40.81
C LEU A 623 -23.89 -34.38 -41.51
N ASP A 624 -23.28 -35.40 -42.11
CA ASP A 624 -23.98 -36.50 -42.77
C ASP A 624 -24.85 -37.28 -41.77
N LYS A 625 -24.37 -37.46 -40.52
CA LYS A 625 -25.16 -38.07 -39.44
C LYS A 625 -26.43 -37.28 -39.12
N LEU A 626 -26.37 -35.95 -39.15
CA LEU A 626 -27.55 -35.10 -38.91
C LEU A 626 -28.51 -35.09 -40.10
N GLU A 627 -27.99 -35.19 -41.32
CA GLU A 627 -28.81 -35.19 -42.53
C GLU A 627 -29.56 -36.52 -42.71
N GLN A 628 -28.92 -37.64 -42.41
CA GLN A 628 -29.46 -38.98 -42.64
C GLN A 628 -30.35 -39.49 -41.50
N ASN A 629 -30.24 -38.95 -40.28
CA ASN A 629 -31.02 -39.38 -39.12
C ASN A 629 -31.86 -38.24 -38.51
N LYS A 630 -33.18 -38.27 -38.76
CA LYS A 630 -34.13 -37.26 -38.25
C LYS A 630 -34.22 -37.23 -36.72
N GLU A 631 -34.05 -38.37 -36.04
CA GLU A 631 -34.09 -38.43 -34.58
C GLU A 631 -32.83 -37.77 -33.99
N ALA A 632 -31.65 -38.12 -34.52
CA ALA A 632 -30.38 -37.50 -34.11
C ALA A 632 -30.38 -35.97 -34.33
N LYS A 633 -30.96 -35.50 -35.44
CA LYS A 633 -31.14 -34.06 -35.70
C LYS A 633 -32.05 -33.38 -34.68
N ARG A 634 -33.17 -34.02 -34.30
CA ARG A 634 -34.08 -33.48 -33.28
C ARG A 634 -33.41 -33.42 -31.91
N GLU A 635 -32.67 -34.46 -31.55
CA GLU A 635 -31.92 -34.51 -30.29
C GLU A 635 -30.84 -33.42 -30.25
N TYR A 636 -30.04 -33.27 -31.31
CA TYR A 636 -29.07 -32.19 -31.43
C TYR A 636 -29.72 -30.81 -31.24
N LEU A 637 -30.83 -30.52 -31.93
CA LEU A 637 -31.52 -29.24 -31.81
C LEU A 637 -32.10 -29.01 -30.40
N ALA A 638 -32.58 -30.06 -29.73
CA ALA A 638 -33.08 -29.96 -28.37
C ALA A 638 -31.95 -29.64 -27.38
N VAL A 639 -30.79 -30.31 -27.50
CA VAL A 639 -29.62 -30.02 -26.65
C VAL A 639 -29.05 -28.63 -26.97
N LEU A 640 -29.02 -28.23 -28.24
CA LEU A 640 -28.58 -26.89 -28.65
C LEU A 640 -29.46 -25.81 -28.03
N SER A 641 -30.79 -25.98 -28.08
CA SER A 641 -31.72 -25.07 -27.41
C SER A 641 -31.46 -25.04 -25.91
N GLN A 642 -31.30 -26.18 -25.25
CA GLN A 642 -31.06 -26.26 -23.81
C GLN A 642 -29.77 -25.51 -23.41
N VAL A 643 -28.68 -25.70 -24.16
CA VAL A 643 -27.39 -25.04 -23.88
C VAL A 643 -27.50 -23.55 -24.17
N SER A 644 -28.14 -23.13 -25.27
CA SER A 644 -28.35 -21.70 -25.56
C SER A 644 -29.24 -21.03 -24.52
N ASP A 645 -30.32 -21.67 -24.07
CA ASP A 645 -31.20 -21.15 -23.01
C ASP A 645 -30.47 -21.03 -21.67
N PHE A 646 -29.45 -21.87 -21.42
CA PHE A 646 -28.58 -21.75 -20.25
C PHE A 646 -27.68 -20.52 -20.37
N MET A 647 -27.04 -20.33 -21.53
CA MET A 647 -26.16 -19.19 -21.81
C MET A 647 -26.91 -17.85 -21.89
N ASP A 648 -28.17 -17.83 -22.35
CA ASP A 648 -28.95 -16.60 -22.42
C ASP A 648 -29.46 -16.12 -21.05
N LYS A 649 -29.57 -17.03 -20.08
CA LYS A 649 -29.86 -16.68 -18.66
C LYS A 649 -28.63 -16.18 -17.93
N SER A 650 -27.45 -16.30 -18.54
CA SER A 650 -26.17 -15.85 -17.99
C SER A 650 -25.73 -14.49 -18.49
N LYS A 651 -26.59 -13.81 -19.25
CA LYS A 651 -26.51 -12.42 -19.68
C LYS A 651 -27.62 -11.63 -19.01
#